data_AF-A0A369S7I1-F1
#
_entry.id   AF-A0A369S7I1-F1
#
_cell.length_a   1.000
_cell.length_b   1.000
_cell.length_c   1.000
_cell.angle_alpha   90.00
_cell.angle_beta   90.00
_cell.angle_gamma   90.00
#
_symmetry.space_group_name_H-M   'P 1'
#
loop_
_entity.id
_entity.type
_entity.pdbx_description
1 polymer ?
#
loop_
_entity_poly.entity_id
_entity_poly.type
_entity_poly.pdbx_seq_one_letter_code
_entity_poly.pdbx_strand_id
1 'polypeptide(L)'
;SLFFRHLNGLRLKNFINASSISNKIQHLNLDDNSISSVHASSAPILRGLKELYINRNNLGDEEYVKLLTLTPNLKILNLNGNNVEKLDSYCFWNMPELNSLFLIDNPIITFNDRSFGGIEGFRSLHSTREYLCCIVPSTVIVCRPNPNQFSLSTCYDILSHDLLRIFIWVIGIISVVGNMISIRWHSQKKSSKILGIVEILLINLSAADFVMGVYLVIIASANVHYANRYYEILEEWLRSPPCLTASFCISLSSLMSTFVLFLITLDRYLHLVYPFQNYRLSSKTTILALVTFWITSITLSGLPIIYSIDQPSINRLYSSNSACLPGNFNNPYLLTWLLCYAGLTFVVWILIAIMYVAILSTLANSRKKAHRCLSKNDKIIRAKMIIIVATDLICWLPLYSVLIRGFGSGLDTHSLPFIAVLSLPLNSCINPILYTICTSTFINYINLAIGKLNCCSCLAFSRSIRESTQDIYTGSIHPSHVIALSSNPDLSKVYIKVKLPHNHKANKLGWLKFYSAKDSLPWEKEIVFYSHIKSEDCKLVNILSFWWHCDGSKCRVEIDGIKKLFPDEFMTCYTADANDIMLLSNFIRLQSNHLTSEQLLQILINIIQAIQSMHLNNIVHGSVNTDAVVLLIPPKEPITALLGKFSNTTIFKNDLHEICRDRYRQLLRVDISDIASLCNELSSYCQTQIDQINKSQLQPDKIMQAESWRSMNKKLRTVKDAINDQLQEDREPKQILADLWAIVSNN
;
A
#
# COMPACT_ATOMS: atom_id res chain seq x y z
N SER A 1 -55.29 -53.59 -5.66
CA SER A 1 -54.10 -52.76 -5.40
C SER A 1 -54.14 -52.16 -3.98
N LEU A 2 -54.20 -52.99 -2.94
CA LEU A 2 -54.37 -52.57 -1.53
C LEU A 2 -53.11 -51.95 -0.87
N PHE A 3 -52.01 -51.78 -1.61
CA PHE A 3 -50.69 -51.39 -1.09
C PHE A 3 -50.38 -49.88 -1.19
N PHE A 4 -51.05 -49.14 -2.09
CA PHE A 4 -50.82 -47.72 -2.35
C PHE A 4 -52.09 -46.90 -2.11
N ARG A 5 -51.99 -45.80 -1.36
CA ARG A 5 -53.09 -44.87 -1.16
C ARG A 5 -52.63 -43.42 -1.37
N HIS A 6 -53.23 -42.75 -2.36
CA HIS A 6 -52.95 -41.35 -2.70
C HIS A 6 -54.11 -40.49 -2.22
N LEU A 7 -53.83 -39.52 -1.35
CA LEU A 7 -54.79 -38.62 -0.70
C LEU A 7 -54.28 -37.17 -0.74
N ASN A 8 -53.58 -36.82 -1.80
CA ASN A 8 -52.97 -35.51 -2.02
C ASN A 8 -54.01 -34.47 -2.47
N GLY A 9 -53.85 -33.20 -2.07
CA GLY A 9 -54.70 -32.10 -2.54
C GLY A 9 -56.10 -32.03 -1.94
N LEU A 10 -56.40 -32.81 -0.89
CA LEU A 10 -57.75 -32.95 -0.32
C LEU A 10 -58.07 -31.95 0.81
N ARG A 11 -57.15 -31.02 1.12
CA ARG A 11 -57.26 -30.02 2.21
C ARG A 11 -57.50 -30.63 3.59
N LEU A 12 -56.94 -31.82 3.85
CA LEU A 12 -57.01 -32.49 5.14
C LEU A 12 -56.30 -31.63 6.21
N LYS A 13 -56.93 -31.42 7.37
CA LYS A 13 -56.36 -30.65 8.49
C LYS A 13 -55.69 -31.50 9.56
N ASN A 14 -56.13 -32.74 9.70
CA ASN A 14 -55.62 -33.70 10.68
C ASN A 14 -55.05 -34.90 9.95
N PHE A 15 -54.02 -35.50 10.53
CA PHE A 15 -53.56 -36.81 10.09
C PHE A 15 -54.72 -37.80 10.23
N ILE A 16 -54.99 -38.53 9.15
CA ILE A 16 -56.16 -39.39 9.05
C ILE A 16 -56.15 -40.40 10.20
N ASN A 17 -57.31 -40.59 10.84
CA ASN A 17 -57.44 -41.58 11.92
C ASN A 17 -56.99 -42.94 11.38
N ALA A 18 -55.95 -43.52 11.98
CA ALA A 18 -55.32 -44.71 11.44
C ALA A 18 -56.27 -45.93 11.43
N SER A 19 -57.42 -45.87 12.13
CA SER A 19 -58.51 -46.85 12.01
C SER A 19 -59.13 -46.90 10.60
N SER A 20 -59.05 -45.81 9.83
CA SER A 20 -59.49 -45.72 8.44
C SER A 20 -58.42 -46.11 7.43
N ILE A 21 -57.18 -46.35 7.88
CA ILE A 21 -56.02 -46.75 7.05
C ILE A 21 -55.72 -48.22 7.34
N SER A 22 -55.89 -49.07 6.34
CA SER A 22 -55.58 -50.50 6.49
C SER A 22 -54.09 -50.71 6.81
N ASN A 23 -53.78 -51.55 7.80
CA ASN A 23 -52.42 -51.99 8.13
C ASN A 23 -51.69 -52.71 6.97
N LYS A 24 -52.39 -52.98 5.85
CA LYS A 24 -51.79 -53.54 4.62
C LYS A 24 -51.18 -52.48 3.70
N ILE A 25 -51.41 -51.19 3.94
CA ILE A 25 -50.88 -50.10 3.12
C ILE A 25 -49.37 -49.98 3.36
N GLN A 26 -48.60 -50.00 2.28
CA GLN A 26 -47.15 -49.83 2.29
C GLN A 26 -46.73 -48.42 1.84
N HIS A 27 -47.53 -47.77 1.01
CA HIS A 27 -47.23 -46.44 0.46
C HIS A 27 -48.42 -45.49 0.68
N LEU A 28 -48.15 -44.37 1.35
CA LEU A 28 -49.14 -43.34 1.63
C LEU A 28 -48.65 -41.98 1.15
N ASN A 29 -49.42 -41.34 0.28
CA ASN A 29 -49.17 -39.98 -0.17
C ASN A 29 -50.27 -39.04 0.38
N LEU A 30 -49.85 -38.03 1.13
CA LEU A 30 -50.65 -36.98 1.77
C LEU A 30 -50.18 -35.57 1.37
N ASP A 31 -49.50 -35.46 0.23
CA ASP A 31 -48.93 -34.21 -0.24
C ASP A 31 -50.00 -33.13 -0.47
N ASP A 32 -49.62 -31.85 -0.40
CA ASP A 32 -50.51 -30.73 -0.74
C ASP A 32 -51.82 -30.69 0.06
N ASN A 33 -51.74 -30.98 1.36
CA ASN A 33 -52.87 -30.87 2.28
C ASN A 33 -52.65 -29.69 3.25
N SER A 34 -53.38 -29.66 4.36
CA SER A 34 -53.24 -28.63 5.40
C SER A 34 -53.07 -29.28 6.78
N ILE A 35 -52.41 -30.45 6.80
CA ILE A 35 -52.27 -31.27 7.99
C ILE A 35 -51.39 -30.54 8.99
N SER A 36 -51.95 -30.24 10.16
CA SER A 36 -51.30 -29.50 11.25
C SER A 36 -51.43 -30.19 12.60
N SER A 37 -52.15 -31.31 12.68
CA SER A 37 -52.34 -32.05 13.92
C SER A 37 -52.26 -33.56 13.68
N VAL A 38 -51.55 -34.26 14.57
CA VAL A 38 -51.42 -35.71 14.61
C VAL A 38 -51.94 -36.19 15.97
N HIS A 39 -53.10 -36.84 15.99
CA HIS A 39 -53.71 -37.35 17.22
C HIS A 39 -53.16 -38.74 17.57
N ALA A 40 -52.11 -38.80 18.39
CA ALA A 40 -51.44 -40.05 18.76
C ALA A 40 -52.27 -40.96 19.70
N SER A 41 -53.13 -40.40 20.55
CA SER A 41 -53.85 -41.11 21.62
C SER A 41 -54.97 -42.05 21.15
N SER A 42 -55.36 -41.99 19.87
CA SER A 42 -56.51 -42.74 19.32
C SER A 42 -56.23 -43.39 17.96
N ALA A 43 -54.98 -43.33 17.47
CA ALA A 43 -54.58 -43.85 16.18
C ALA A 43 -53.84 -45.20 16.31
N PRO A 44 -54.21 -46.26 15.56
CA PRO A 44 -53.41 -47.48 15.51
C PRO A 44 -52.03 -47.26 14.86
N ILE A 45 -51.04 -48.01 15.34
CA ILE A 45 -49.67 -48.00 14.82
C ILE A 45 -49.64 -48.64 13.43
N LEU A 46 -49.21 -47.88 12.42
CA LEU A 46 -49.15 -48.26 11.01
C LEU A 46 -47.88 -49.08 10.70
N ARG A 47 -47.76 -50.27 11.30
CA ARG A 47 -46.56 -51.13 11.16
C ARG A 47 -46.29 -51.61 9.72
N GLY A 48 -47.30 -51.63 8.86
CA GLY A 48 -47.16 -52.03 7.46
C GLY A 48 -46.60 -50.94 6.55
N LEU A 49 -46.63 -49.68 6.98
CA LEU A 49 -46.26 -48.54 6.15
C LEU A 49 -44.73 -48.46 5.96
N LYS A 50 -44.31 -48.32 4.70
CA LYS A 50 -42.91 -48.27 4.28
C LYS A 50 -42.53 -46.91 3.67
N GLU A 51 -43.44 -46.24 3.00
CA GLU A 51 -43.19 -44.94 2.41
C GLU A 51 -44.31 -43.96 2.77
N LEU A 52 -43.90 -42.79 3.28
CA LEU A 52 -44.79 -41.70 3.63
C LEU A 52 -44.34 -40.41 2.96
N TYR A 53 -45.21 -39.88 2.12
CA TYR A 53 -45.08 -38.56 1.52
C TYR A 53 -46.12 -37.64 2.16
N ILE A 54 -45.67 -36.56 2.80
CA ILE A 54 -46.55 -35.59 3.47
C ILE A 54 -46.06 -34.15 3.18
N ASN A 55 -45.65 -33.94 1.93
CA ASN A 55 -45.01 -32.69 1.50
C ASN A 55 -46.02 -31.55 1.48
N ARG A 56 -45.58 -30.30 1.68
CA ARG A 56 -46.41 -29.08 1.60
C ARG A 56 -47.65 -29.19 2.50
N ASN A 57 -47.40 -29.43 3.78
CA ASN A 57 -48.37 -29.46 4.87
C ASN A 57 -47.94 -28.46 5.96
N ASN A 58 -48.54 -28.51 7.16
CA ASN A 58 -48.26 -27.56 8.23
C ASN A 58 -47.87 -28.29 9.54
N LEU A 59 -47.08 -29.37 9.43
CA LEU A 59 -46.58 -30.12 10.58
C LEU A 59 -45.49 -29.33 11.31
N GLY A 60 -45.67 -29.15 12.62
CA GLY A 60 -44.66 -28.61 13.54
C GLY A 60 -43.83 -29.68 14.22
N ASP A 61 -43.00 -29.25 15.18
CA ASP A 61 -42.04 -30.10 15.90
C ASP A 61 -42.73 -31.25 16.65
N GLU A 62 -43.79 -30.96 17.40
CA GLU A 62 -44.50 -32.00 18.15
C GLU A 62 -45.21 -33.00 17.24
N GLU A 63 -45.80 -32.52 16.15
CA GLU A 63 -46.62 -33.33 15.25
C GLU A 63 -45.79 -34.30 14.42
N TYR A 64 -44.62 -33.90 13.93
CA TYR A 64 -43.76 -34.85 13.21
C TYR A 64 -43.27 -35.94 14.16
N VAL A 65 -42.92 -35.61 15.41
CA VAL A 65 -42.51 -36.63 16.39
C VAL A 65 -43.66 -37.60 16.69
N LYS A 66 -44.88 -37.08 16.90
CA LYS A 66 -46.10 -37.91 17.03
C LYS A 66 -46.28 -38.81 15.81
N LEU A 67 -46.06 -38.30 14.60
CA LEU A 67 -46.14 -39.08 13.35
C LEU A 67 -45.13 -40.23 13.30
N LEU A 68 -43.87 -39.98 13.73
CA LEU A 68 -42.83 -41.02 13.80
C LEU A 68 -43.23 -42.15 14.74
N THR A 69 -43.84 -41.85 15.90
CA THR A 69 -44.30 -42.89 16.84
C THR A 69 -45.40 -43.79 16.26
N LEU A 70 -46.21 -43.28 15.32
CA LEU A 70 -47.25 -44.04 14.65
C LEU A 70 -46.73 -44.88 13.48
N THR A 71 -45.51 -44.62 13.00
CA THR A 71 -44.99 -45.16 11.73
C THR A 71 -43.58 -45.79 11.86
N PRO A 72 -43.36 -46.71 12.81
CA PRO A 72 -42.01 -47.16 13.22
C PRO A 72 -41.20 -47.91 12.13
N ASN A 73 -41.85 -48.38 11.07
CA ASN A 73 -41.26 -49.24 10.06
C ASN A 73 -41.02 -48.55 8.70
N LEU A 74 -41.09 -47.21 8.65
CA LEU A 74 -40.87 -46.44 7.43
C LEU A 74 -39.43 -46.59 6.94
N LYS A 75 -39.30 -46.68 5.62
CA LYS A 75 -38.06 -46.61 4.86
C LYS A 75 -37.85 -45.25 4.20
N ILE A 76 -38.93 -44.61 3.77
CA ILE A 76 -38.90 -43.29 3.14
C ILE A 76 -39.87 -42.36 3.86
N LEU A 77 -39.37 -41.21 4.28
CA LEU A 77 -40.15 -40.13 4.87
C LEU A 77 -39.86 -38.82 4.15
N ASN A 78 -40.90 -38.25 3.53
CA ASN A 78 -40.82 -36.94 2.90
C ASN A 78 -41.65 -35.91 3.67
N LEU A 79 -40.95 -35.00 4.33
CA LEU A 79 -41.49 -33.89 5.12
C LEU A 79 -41.28 -32.54 4.42
N ASN A 80 -40.96 -32.50 3.14
CA ASN A 80 -40.63 -31.26 2.44
C ASN A 80 -41.74 -30.20 2.58
N GLY A 81 -41.40 -28.93 2.80
CA GLY A 81 -42.37 -27.84 2.88
C GLY A 81 -43.35 -27.96 4.06
N ASN A 82 -42.86 -28.35 5.24
CA ASN A 82 -43.60 -28.29 6.51
C ASN A 82 -42.97 -27.22 7.42
N ASN A 83 -43.40 -27.17 8.69
CA ASN A 83 -42.92 -26.19 9.68
C ASN A 83 -42.05 -26.86 10.76
N VAL A 84 -41.15 -27.76 10.37
CA VAL A 84 -40.19 -28.38 11.30
C VAL A 84 -39.07 -27.39 11.61
N GLU A 85 -38.93 -27.04 12.88
CA GLU A 85 -37.96 -26.06 13.39
C GLU A 85 -36.83 -26.72 14.18
N LYS A 86 -37.06 -27.88 14.80
CA LYS A 86 -36.10 -28.54 15.68
C LYS A 86 -35.96 -30.03 15.39
N LEU A 87 -34.72 -30.48 15.33
CA LEU A 87 -34.33 -31.88 15.34
C LEU A 87 -33.65 -32.19 16.68
N ASP A 88 -34.42 -32.64 17.67
CA ASP A 88 -33.88 -33.00 18.98
C ASP A 88 -32.96 -34.23 18.90
N SER A 89 -32.12 -34.42 19.92
CA SER A 89 -31.27 -35.61 20.00
C SER A 89 -32.11 -36.88 19.93
N TYR A 90 -31.73 -37.80 19.06
CA TYR A 90 -32.39 -39.10 18.89
C TYR A 90 -33.87 -39.01 18.48
N CYS A 91 -34.33 -37.92 17.86
CA CYS A 91 -35.75 -37.79 17.47
C CYS A 91 -36.23 -38.88 16.49
N PHE A 92 -35.29 -39.52 15.78
CA PHE A 92 -35.56 -40.65 14.87
C PHE A 92 -35.18 -42.02 15.44
N TRP A 93 -34.87 -42.14 16.74
CA TRP A 93 -34.43 -43.40 17.36
C TRP A 93 -35.39 -44.58 17.12
N ASN A 94 -36.70 -44.34 17.10
CA ASN A 94 -37.72 -45.39 16.89
C ASN A 94 -37.92 -45.77 15.40
N MET A 95 -37.00 -45.38 14.52
CA MET A 95 -37.10 -45.55 13.07
C MET A 95 -35.93 -46.37 12.48
N PRO A 96 -35.72 -47.63 12.90
CA PRO A 96 -34.51 -48.39 12.54
C PRO A 96 -34.40 -48.68 11.03
N GLU A 97 -35.54 -48.77 10.34
CA GLU A 97 -35.62 -49.08 8.90
C GLU A 97 -35.51 -47.84 7.99
N LEU A 98 -35.41 -46.64 8.57
CA LEU A 98 -35.46 -45.39 7.80
C LEU A 98 -34.19 -45.23 6.96
N ASN A 99 -34.39 -45.14 5.65
CA ASN A 99 -33.34 -45.11 4.64
C ASN A 99 -33.20 -43.72 4.01
N SER A 100 -34.33 -43.09 3.66
CA SER A 100 -34.36 -41.80 2.97
C SER A 100 -35.24 -40.79 3.70
N LEU A 101 -34.68 -39.61 3.98
CA LEU A 101 -35.35 -38.50 4.65
C LEU A 101 -35.27 -37.23 3.79
N PHE A 102 -36.40 -36.59 3.57
CA PHE A 102 -36.50 -35.32 2.86
C PHE A 102 -37.06 -34.23 3.79
N LEU A 103 -36.29 -33.16 3.97
CA LEU A 103 -36.51 -32.01 4.85
C LEU A 103 -36.35 -30.66 4.11
N ILE A 104 -36.42 -30.66 2.79
CA ILE A 104 -36.33 -29.45 1.95
C ILE A 104 -37.46 -28.48 2.36
N ASP A 105 -37.17 -27.19 2.37
CA ASP A 105 -38.13 -26.11 2.67
C ASP A 105 -38.79 -26.22 4.05
N ASN A 106 -38.06 -26.73 5.04
CA ASN A 106 -38.43 -26.63 6.45
C ASN A 106 -37.55 -25.57 7.17
N PRO A 107 -38.11 -24.78 8.10
CA PRO A 107 -37.38 -23.76 8.83
C PRO A 107 -36.53 -24.35 9.98
N ILE A 108 -35.72 -25.38 9.72
CA ILE A 108 -34.89 -26.02 10.74
C ILE A 108 -33.87 -25.02 11.29
N ILE A 109 -33.90 -24.83 12.61
CA ILE A 109 -33.11 -23.86 13.38
C ILE A 109 -32.24 -24.57 14.43
N THR A 110 -32.74 -25.63 15.06
CA THR A 110 -32.02 -26.29 16.16
C THR A 110 -31.78 -27.74 15.81
N PHE A 111 -30.52 -28.16 15.86
CA PHE A 111 -30.10 -29.55 15.70
C PHE A 111 -28.77 -29.75 16.46
N ASN A 112 -28.38 -31.01 16.66
CA ASN A 112 -27.11 -31.38 17.27
C ASN A 112 -26.57 -32.68 16.65
N ASP A 113 -25.35 -33.06 17.03
CA ASP A 113 -24.63 -34.21 16.47
C ASP A 113 -25.36 -35.55 16.71
N ARG A 114 -26.32 -35.58 17.64
CA ARG A 114 -27.13 -36.75 17.98
C ARG A 114 -28.53 -36.70 17.37
N SER A 115 -28.87 -35.67 16.60
CA SER A 115 -30.21 -35.54 15.99
C SER A 115 -30.56 -36.72 15.09
N PHE A 116 -29.59 -37.26 14.35
CA PHE A 116 -29.74 -38.47 13.52
C PHE A 116 -29.29 -39.76 14.22
N GLY A 117 -29.08 -39.72 15.54
CA GLY A 117 -28.67 -40.88 16.32
C GLY A 117 -29.76 -41.95 16.37
N GLY A 118 -29.36 -43.23 16.33
CA GLY A 118 -30.27 -44.37 16.42
C GLY A 118 -30.85 -44.87 15.09
N ILE A 119 -30.53 -44.23 13.96
CA ILE A 119 -30.97 -44.67 12.63
C ILE A 119 -29.88 -45.58 12.00
N GLU A 120 -30.06 -46.89 12.06
CA GLU A 120 -29.06 -47.84 11.53
C GLU A 120 -29.07 -47.94 9.99
N GLY A 121 -30.24 -47.79 9.37
CA GLY A 121 -30.45 -47.94 7.93
C GLY A 121 -30.26 -46.69 7.07
N PHE A 122 -29.81 -45.56 7.64
CA PHE A 122 -29.90 -44.24 7.00
C PHE A 122 -28.89 -44.07 5.85
N ARG A 123 -29.35 -43.86 4.62
CA ARG A 123 -28.49 -43.69 3.42
C ARG A 123 -28.65 -42.36 2.69
N SER A 124 -29.81 -41.70 2.77
CA SER A 124 -30.12 -40.51 1.95
C SER A 124 -30.77 -39.39 2.75
N LEU A 125 -30.15 -38.20 2.76
CA LEU A 125 -30.71 -36.98 3.34
C LEU A 125 -30.82 -35.89 2.26
N HIS A 126 -31.99 -35.26 2.17
CA HIS A 126 -32.22 -34.08 1.35
C HIS A 126 -32.71 -32.94 2.23
N SER A 127 -32.02 -31.80 2.22
CA SER A 127 -32.42 -30.61 2.96
C SER A 127 -32.11 -29.34 2.17
N THR A 128 -32.62 -28.20 2.61
CA THR A 128 -32.18 -26.87 2.16
C THR A 128 -30.91 -26.42 2.90
N ARG A 129 -30.56 -27.05 4.03
CA ARG A 129 -29.41 -26.67 4.87
C ARG A 129 -28.19 -27.55 4.59
N GLU A 130 -27.12 -26.95 4.05
CA GLU A 130 -25.83 -27.62 3.79
C GLU A 130 -25.22 -28.26 5.04
N TYR A 131 -25.35 -27.61 6.21
CA TYR A 131 -24.73 -28.08 7.47
C TYR A 131 -25.36 -29.34 8.06
N LEU A 132 -26.59 -29.71 7.67
CA LEU A 132 -27.16 -31.00 8.12
C LEU A 132 -26.36 -32.18 7.55
N CYS A 133 -25.73 -32.00 6.38
CA CYS A 133 -24.81 -32.99 5.83
C CYS A 133 -23.49 -33.13 6.61
N CYS A 134 -23.19 -32.22 7.54
CA CYS A 134 -22.02 -32.32 8.40
C CYS A 134 -22.26 -33.24 9.62
N ILE A 135 -23.52 -33.36 10.07
CA ILE A 135 -23.86 -34.11 11.30
C ILE A 135 -24.44 -35.51 11.02
N VAL A 136 -24.68 -35.87 9.76
CA VAL A 136 -25.19 -37.20 9.42
C VAL A 136 -24.14 -38.28 9.64
N PRO A 137 -24.54 -39.49 10.06
CA PRO A 137 -23.61 -40.61 10.20
C PRO A 137 -22.99 -41.00 8.86
N SER A 138 -21.81 -41.61 8.91
CA SER A 138 -21.06 -42.06 7.72
C SER A 138 -21.78 -43.11 6.85
N THR A 139 -22.88 -43.69 7.35
CA THR A 139 -23.77 -44.57 6.59
C THR A 139 -24.54 -43.82 5.49
N VAL A 140 -24.69 -42.49 5.59
CA VAL A 140 -25.37 -41.65 4.60
C VAL A 140 -24.46 -41.45 3.40
N ILE A 141 -24.81 -42.10 2.29
CA ILE A 141 -24.05 -42.07 1.02
C ILE A 141 -24.48 -40.88 0.15
N VAL A 142 -25.73 -40.44 0.30
CA VAL A 142 -26.32 -39.34 -0.48
C VAL A 142 -26.78 -38.25 0.47
N CYS A 143 -26.09 -37.11 0.48
CA CYS A 143 -26.57 -35.92 1.18
C CYS A 143 -26.66 -34.74 0.21
N ARG A 144 -27.81 -34.07 0.17
CA ARG A 144 -28.04 -32.90 -0.69
C ARG A 144 -28.56 -31.71 0.13
N PRO A 145 -28.02 -30.49 -0.11
CA PRO A 145 -26.92 -30.16 -1.00
C PRO A 145 -25.58 -30.72 -0.50
N ASN A 146 -24.74 -31.18 -1.43
CA ASN A 146 -23.37 -31.59 -1.10
C ASN A 146 -22.62 -30.34 -0.63
N PRO A 147 -21.99 -30.32 0.56
CA PRO A 147 -21.16 -29.18 0.97
C PRO A 147 -20.12 -28.91 -0.11
N ASN A 148 -20.30 -27.82 -0.84
CA ASN A 148 -19.52 -27.53 -2.04
C ASN A 148 -18.11 -27.11 -1.63
N GLN A 149 -17.08 -27.63 -2.30
CA GLN A 149 -15.69 -27.18 -2.14
C GLN A 149 -15.46 -25.67 -2.40
N PHE A 150 -16.46 -24.98 -2.96
CA PHE A 150 -16.46 -23.55 -3.26
C PHE A 150 -17.28 -22.72 -2.26
N SER A 151 -17.83 -23.32 -1.20
CA SER A 151 -18.49 -22.56 -0.13
C SER A 151 -17.48 -21.76 0.69
N LEU A 152 -17.91 -20.64 1.26
CA LEU A 152 -17.06 -19.81 2.11
C LEU A 152 -16.60 -20.56 3.38
N SER A 153 -17.42 -21.49 3.88
CA SER A 153 -17.24 -22.27 5.12
C SER A 153 -17.23 -23.76 4.87
N THR A 154 -16.52 -24.52 5.70
CA THR A 154 -16.59 -25.99 5.76
C THR A 154 -17.43 -26.43 6.97
N CYS A 155 -17.60 -27.74 7.15
CA CYS A 155 -18.15 -28.28 8.41
C CYS A 155 -17.28 -27.92 9.61
N TYR A 156 -15.96 -27.87 9.42
CA TYR A 156 -15.00 -27.75 10.52
C TYR A 156 -14.63 -26.30 10.83
N ASP A 157 -14.67 -25.41 9.83
CA ASP A 157 -14.18 -24.04 9.96
C ASP A 157 -15.12 -23.01 9.29
N ILE A 158 -15.18 -21.80 9.86
CA ILE A 158 -15.94 -20.65 9.33
C ILE A 158 -15.47 -20.27 7.92
N LEU A 159 -14.16 -20.40 7.66
CA LEU A 159 -13.54 -20.11 6.37
C LEU A 159 -12.88 -21.36 5.79
N SER A 160 -13.27 -21.74 4.58
CA SER A 160 -12.89 -22.98 3.92
C SER A 160 -11.44 -23.01 3.42
N HIS A 161 -10.92 -21.87 2.95
CA HIS A 161 -9.61 -21.80 2.29
C HIS A 161 -8.55 -21.14 3.18
N ASP A 162 -7.36 -21.73 3.25
CA ASP A 162 -6.24 -21.17 4.02
C ASP A 162 -5.80 -19.80 3.52
N LEU A 163 -5.84 -19.58 2.21
CA LEU A 163 -5.56 -18.26 1.62
C LEU A 163 -6.52 -17.19 2.13
N LEU A 164 -7.81 -17.54 2.29
CA LEU A 164 -8.83 -16.62 2.80
C LEU A 164 -8.57 -16.29 4.27
N ARG A 165 -8.21 -17.29 5.08
CA ARG A 165 -7.85 -17.13 6.50
C ARG A 165 -6.67 -16.17 6.69
N ILE A 166 -5.63 -16.32 5.87
CA ILE A 166 -4.45 -15.41 5.90
C ILE A 166 -4.86 -14.01 5.43
N PHE A 167 -5.60 -13.93 4.33
CA PHE A 167 -6.01 -12.67 3.73
C PHE A 167 -6.79 -11.78 4.71
N ILE A 168 -7.77 -12.34 5.43
CA ILE A 168 -8.60 -11.54 6.33
C ILE A 168 -7.81 -10.99 7.53
N TRP A 169 -6.83 -11.73 8.03
CA TRP A 169 -5.93 -11.24 9.08
C TRP A 169 -5.08 -10.07 8.57
N VAL A 170 -4.50 -10.22 7.38
CA VAL A 170 -3.66 -9.18 6.77
C VAL A 170 -4.48 -7.91 6.50
N ILE A 171 -5.60 -8.01 5.79
CA ILE A 171 -6.43 -6.85 5.45
C ILE A 171 -7.06 -6.24 6.70
N GLY A 172 -7.51 -7.06 7.66
CA GLY A 172 -8.08 -6.59 8.92
C GLY A 172 -7.08 -5.76 9.73
N ILE A 173 -5.86 -6.28 9.94
CA ILE A 173 -4.81 -5.57 10.68
C ILE A 173 -4.39 -4.28 9.97
N ILE A 174 -4.16 -4.32 8.65
CA ILE A 174 -3.79 -3.12 7.89
C ILE A 174 -4.90 -2.07 7.97
N SER A 175 -6.17 -2.47 7.86
CA SER A 175 -7.31 -1.57 7.97
C SER A 175 -7.40 -0.93 9.35
N VAL A 176 -7.27 -1.71 10.43
CA VAL A 176 -7.31 -1.18 11.80
C VAL A 176 -6.15 -0.22 12.06
N VAL A 177 -4.91 -0.67 11.79
CA VAL A 177 -3.70 0.11 12.10
C VAL A 177 -3.59 1.34 11.20
N GLY A 178 -3.78 1.18 9.90
CA GLY A 178 -3.66 2.27 8.91
C GLY A 178 -4.68 3.37 9.15
N ASN A 179 -5.94 3.02 9.41
CA ASN A 179 -6.97 4.01 9.69
C ASN A 179 -6.78 4.68 11.06
N MET A 180 -6.33 3.95 12.08
CA MET A 180 -6.01 4.53 13.38
C MET A 180 -4.87 5.55 13.31
N ILE A 181 -3.81 5.24 12.55
CA ILE A 181 -2.72 6.17 12.24
C ILE A 181 -3.26 7.40 11.51
N SER A 182 -4.14 7.20 10.54
CA SER A 182 -4.71 8.29 9.75
C SER A 182 -5.56 9.26 10.59
N ILE A 183 -6.42 8.74 11.46
CA ILE A 183 -7.21 9.55 12.40
C ILE A 183 -6.29 10.40 13.26
N ARG A 184 -5.25 9.81 13.86
CA ARG A 184 -4.28 10.55 14.68
C ARG A 184 -3.57 11.63 13.88
N TRP A 185 -3.07 11.28 12.69
CA TRP A 185 -2.35 12.22 11.84
C TRP A 185 -3.16 13.46 11.48
N HIS A 186 -4.39 13.26 10.98
CA HIS A 186 -5.24 14.38 10.56
C HIS A 186 -5.81 15.15 11.75
N SER A 187 -5.95 14.52 12.93
CA SER A 187 -6.39 15.22 14.16
C SER A 187 -5.34 16.14 14.78
N GLN A 188 -4.04 15.87 14.58
CA GLN A 188 -2.93 16.55 15.28
C GLN A 188 -2.36 17.77 14.55
N LYS A 189 -2.93 18.17 13.41
CA LYS A 189 -2.39 19.25 12.57
C LYS A 189 -2.56 20.63 13.23
N LYS A 190 -1.52 21.06 13.96
CA LYS A 190 -1.48 22.20 14.90
C LYS A 190 -1.52 23.61 14.29
N SER A 191 -1.69 23.75 12.96
CA SER A 191 -1.46 25.03 12.26
C SER A 191 -2.64 26.01 12.31
N SER A 192 -3.84 25.58 12.72
CA SER A 192 -5.00 26.44 12.98
C SER A 192 -5.85 25.86 14.12
N LYS A 193 -6.48 26.72 14.95
CA LYS A 193 -7.45 26.29 15.99
C LYS A 193 -8.70 25.57 15.43
N ILE A 194 -8.91 25.61 14.10
CA ILE A 194 -10.06 25.04 13.40
C ILE A 194 -9.54 24.04 12.36
N LEU A 195 -10.08 22.83 12.36
CA LEU A 195 -9.76 21.77 11.40
C LEU A 195 -10.36 22.09 10.01
N GLY A 196 -9.59 21.86 8.94
CA GLY A 196 -10.07 22.03 7.56
C GLY A 196 -11.12 21.00 7.16
N ILE A 197 -11.95 21.32 6.17
CA ILE A 197 -13.06 20.46 5.71
C ILE A 197 -12.55 19.11 5.21
N VAL A 198 -11.47 19.13 4.41
CA VAL A 198 -10.87 17.91 3.87
C VAL A 198 -10.36 17.03 5.00
N GLU A 199 -9.70 17.59 6.02
CA GLU A 199 -9.26 16.84 7.18
C GLU A 199 -10.42 16.23 7.97
N ILE A 200 -11.53 16.96 8.17
CA ILE A 200 -12.76 16.43 8.80
C ILE A 200 -13.28 15.22 8.02
N LEU A 201 -13.38 15.34 6.69
CA LEU A 201 -13.87 14.27 5.82
C LEU A 201 -12.94 13.06 5.83
N LEU A 202 -11.62 13.25 5.78
CA LEU A 202 -10.65 12.15 5.84
C LEU A 202 -10.68 11.42 7.18
N ILE A 203 -10.85 12.13 8.31
CA ILE A 203 -11.00 11.49 9.63
C ILE A 203 -12.26 10.63 9.67
N ASN A 204 -13.38 11.10 9.10
CA ASN A 204 -14.63 10.33 9.05
C ASN A 204 -14.53 9.12 8.12
N LEU A 205 -13.82 9.25 6.99
CA LEU A 205 -13.53 8.12 6.10
C LEU A 205 -12.70 7.06 6.86
N SER A 206 -11.63 7.48 7.54
CA SER A 206 -10.82 6.58 8.35
C SER A 206 -11.59 5.95 9.50
N ALA A 207 -12.52 6.68 10.13
CA ALA A 207 -13.37 6.12 11.18
C ALA A 207 -14.30 5.03 10.64
N ALA A 208 -14.90 5.22 9.46
CA ALA A 208 -15.72 4.21 8.81
C ALA A 208 -14.89 2.98 8.41
N ASP A 209 -13.74 3.16 7.74
CA ASP A 209 -12.87 2.07 7.30
C ASP A 209 -12.20 1.31 8.47
N PHE A 210 -11.97 1.99 9.61
CA PHE A 210 -11.56 1.33 10.85
C PHE A 210 -12.60 0.31 11.32
N VAL A 211 -13.90 0.66 11.23
CA VAL A 211 -15.01 -0.24 11.57
C VAL A 211 -15.03 -1.47 10.63
N MET A 212 -14.67 -1.33 9.35
CA MET A 212 -14.49 -2.49 8.45
C MET A 212 -13.37 -3.40 8.94
N GLY A 213 -12.26 -2.83 9.40
CA GLY A 213 -11.15 -3.58 9.98
C GLY A 213 -11.59 -4.38 11.22
N VAL A 214 -12.42 -3.79 12.10
CA VAL A 214 -12.99 -4.48 13.26
C VAL A 214 -13.86 -5.66 12.83
N TYR A 215 -14.71 -5.51 11.82
CA TYR A 215 -15.48 -6.62 11.25
C TYR A 215 -14.57 -7.79 10.83
N LEU A 216 -13.52 -7.52 10.04
CA LEU A 216 -12.61 -8.57 9.59
C LEU A 216 -11.90 -9.29 10.73
N VAL A 217 -11.48 -8.54 11.76
CA VAL A 217 -10.82 -9.12 12.95
C VAL A 217 -11.79 -9.99 13.76
N ILE A 218 -13.07 -9.62 13.86
CA ILE A 218 -14.08 -10.46 14.52
C ILE A 218 -14.21 -11.81 13.80
N ILE A 219 -14.38 -11.79 12.47
CA ILE A 219 -14.49 -13.03 11.67
C ILE A 219 -13.20 -13.86 11.76
N ALA A 220 -12.03 -13.22 11.71
CA ALA A 220 -10.73 -13.90 11.83
C ALA A 220 -10.55 -14.58 13.19
N SER A 221 -10.94 -13.88 14.26
CA SER A 221 -10.85 -14.39 15.62
C SER A 221 -11.82 -15.55 15.84
N ALA A 222 -13.05 -15.42 15.34
CA ALA A 222 -14.05 -16.49 15.41
C ALA A 222 -13.60 -17.73 14.64
N ASN A 223 -13.00 -17.57 13.45
CA ASN A 223 -12.48 -18.70 12.68
C ASN A 223 -11.43 -19.50 13.45
N VAL A 224 -10.54 -18.82 14.20
CA VAL A 224 -9.55 -19.50 15.06
C VAL A 224 -10.22 -20.14 16.28
N HIS A 225 -11.19 -19.45 16.90
CA HIS A 225 -11.83 -19.92 18.12
C HIS A 225 -12.69 -21.18 17.91
N TYR A 226 -13.42 -21.25 16.79
CA TYR A 226 -14.30 -22.37 16.45
C TYR A 226 -13.66 -23.41 15.52
N ALA A 227 -12.34 -23.33 15.31
CA ALA A 227 -11.63 -24.25 14.43
C ALA A 227 -11.87 -25.72 14.80
N ASN A 228 -12.10 -26.55 13.78
CA ASN A 228 -12.43 -27.98 13.88
C ASN A 228 -13.75 -28.36 14.58
N ARG A 229 -14.54 -27.39 15.07
CA ARG A 229 -15.80 -27.65 15.78
C ARG A 229 -16.94 -26.74 15.33
N TYR A 230 -16.82 -26.15 14.14
CA TYR A 230 -17.75 -25.13 13.70
C TYR A 230 -19.18 -25.66 13.52
N TYR A 231 -19.37 -26.86 12.95
CA TYR A 231 -20.71 -27.42 12.74
C TYR A 231 -21.49 -27.64 14.06
N GLU A 232 -20.79 -27.95 15.16
CA GLU A 232 -21.38 -28.16 16.49
C GLU A 232 -21.91 -26.85 17.09
N ILE A 233 -21.23 -25.74 16.79
CA ILE A 233 -21.42 -24.41 17.43
C ILE A 233 -22.02 -23.40 16.44
N LEU A 234 -22.46 -23.87 15.26
CA LEU A 234 -22.94 -23.02 14.16
C LEU A 234 -24.02 -22.03 14.60
N GLU A 235 -25.10 -22.53 15.21
CA GLU A 235 -26.24 -21.68 15.60
C GLU A 235 -25.91 -20.79 16.80
N GLU A 236 -25.03 -21.24 17.69
CA GLU A 236 -24.51 -20.40 18.78
C GLU A 236 -23.68 -19.24 18.23
N TRP A 237 -22.80 -19.49 17.26
CA TRP A 237 -22.02 -18.45 16.58
C TRP A 237 -22.93 -17.43 15.89
N LEU A 238 -23.90 -17.88 15.11
CA LEU A 238 -24.80 -17.02 14.35
C LEU A 238 -25.68 -16.15 15.24
N ARG A 239 -26.00 -16.60 16.47
CA ARG A 239 -26.77 -15.83 17.46
C ARG A 239 -25.89 -15.00 18.40
N SER A 240 -24.57 -15.22 18.38
CA SER A 240 -23.67 -14.58 19.31
C SER A 240 -23.58 -13.06 19.08
N PRO A 241 -23.41 -12.26 20.15
CA PRO A 241 -23.17 -10.82 20.03
C PRO A 241 -22.01 -10.43 19.09
N PRO A 242 -20.87 -11.16 19.05
CA PRO A 242 -19.81 -10.89 18.07
C PRO A 242 -20.28 -10.98 16.62
N CYS A 243 -21.09 -11.98 16.25
CA CYS A 243 -21.59 -12.12 14.89
C CYS A 243 -22.55 -10.98 14.51
N LEU A 244 -23.49 -10.63 15.40
CA LEU A 244 -24.37 -9.47 15.21
C LEU A 244 -23.60 -8.15 15.11
N THR A 245 -22.54 -7.99 15.91
CA THR A 245 -21.66 -6.82 15.85
C THR A 245 -20.90 -6.78 14.53
N ALA A 246 -20.40 -7.92 14.05
CA ALA A 246 -19.74 -8.04 12.74
C ALA A 246 -20.69 -7.61 11.61
N SER A 247 -21.94 -8.06 11.63
CA SER A 247 -22.98 -7.65 10.68
C SER A 247 -23.23 -6.13 10.68
N PHE A 248 -23.28 -5.53 11.87
CA PHE A 248 -23.44 -4.09 12.01
C PHE A 248 -22.23 -3.34 11.42
N CYS A 249 -21.02 -3.79 11.75
CA CYS A 249 -19.78 -3.14 11.34
C CYS A 249 -19.61 -3.11 9.82
N ILE A 250 -19.84 -4.22 9.11
CA ILE A 250 -19.68 -4.24 7.64
C ILE A 250 -20.66 -3.30 6.94
N SER A 251 -21.95 -3.34 7.31
CA SER A 251 -22.98 -2.50 6.70
C SER A 251 -22.79 -1.02 7.03
N LEU A 252 -22.50 -0.70 8.30
CA LEU A 252 -22.25 0.68 8.74
C LEU A 252 -21.03 1.27 8.04
N SER A 253 -19.93 0.52 8.02
CA SER A 253 -18.67 0.97 7.44
C SER A 253 -18.81 1.25 5.96
N SER A 254 -19.30 0.27 5.18
CA SER A 254 -19.38 0.40 3.74
C SER A 254 -20.32 1.52 3.29
N LEU A 255 -21.47 1.70 3.95
CA LEU A 255 -22.39 2.80 3.65
C LEU A 255 -21.82 4.17 4.03
N MET A 256 -21.23 4.30 5.22
CA MET A 256 -20.64 5.55 5.67
C MET A 256 -19.46 5.97 4.79
N SER A 257 -18.57 5.05 4.42
CA SER A 257 -17.44 5.33 3.52
C SER A 257 -17.91 5.86 2.16
N THR A 258 -18.98 5.28 1.57
CA THR A 258 -19.58 5.78 0.33
C THR A 258 -20.14 7.20 0.48
N PHE A 259 -20.83 7.52 1.58
CA PHE A 259 -21.31 8.89 1.83
C PHE A 259 -20.19 9.90 2.04
N VAL A 260 -19.12 9.51 2.73
CA VAL A 260 -17.95 10.39 2.89
C VAL A 260 -17.25 10.63 1.56
N LEU A 261 -17.09 9.60 0.72
CA LEU A 261 -16.54 9.75 -0.64
C LEU A 261 -17.40 10.67 -1.52
N PHE A 262 -18.72 10.62 -1.37
CA PHE A 262 -19.62 11.60 -2.00
C PHE A 262 -19.33 13.02 -1.53
N LEU A 263 -19.19 13.26 -0.21
CA LEU A 263 -18.87 14.59 0.32
C LEU A 263 -17.49 15.08 -0.11
N ILE A 264 -16.49 14.20 -0.15
CA ILE A 264 -15.16 14.52 -0.69
C ILE A 264 -15.27 14.95 -2.16
N THR A 265 -16.05 14.21 -2.95
CA THR A 265 -16.27 14.53 -4.36
C THR A 265 -17.00 15.86 -4.52
N LEU A 266 -18.05 16.10 -3.73
CA LEU A 266 -18.83 17.33 -3.75
C LEU A 266 -17.97 18.55 -3.38
N ASP A 267 -17.15 18.44 -2.33
CA ASP A 267 -16.19 19.48 -1.96
C ASP A 267 -15.28 19.84 -3.14
N ARG A 268 -14.69 18.82 -3.79
CA ARG A 268 -13.81 19.00 -4.94
C ARG A 268 -14.53 19.57 -6.15
N TYR A 269 -15.76 19.12 -6.41
CA TYR A 269 -16.60 19.61 -7.49
C TYR A 269 -16.86 21.11 -7.34
N LEU A 270 -17.33 21.54 -6.17
CA LEU A 270 -17.60 22.95 -5.90
C LEU A 270 -16.32 23.79 -6.01
N HIS A 271 -15.18 23.29 -5.51
CA HIS A 271 -13.92 24.01 -5.55
C HIS A 271 -13.32 24.17 -6.95
N LEU A 272 -13.43 23.14 -7.80
CA LEU A 272 -12.75 23.09 -9.10
C LEU A 272 -13.62 23.53 -10.27
N VAL A 273 -14.94 23.32 -10.19
CA VAL A 273 -15.87 23.71 -11.26
C VAL A 273 -16.32 25.16 -11.11
N TYR A 274 -16.47 25.65 -9.86
CA TYR A 274 -16.94 27.00 -9.56
C TYR A 274 -15.90 27.84 -8.79
N PRO A 275 -14.70 28.09 -9.35
CA PRO A 275 -13.60 28.71 -8.62
C PRO A 275 -13.86 30.16 -8.16
N PHE A 276 -14.67 30.93 -8.91
CA PHE A 276 -14.95 32.35 -8.64
C PHE A 276 -16.34 32.61 -8.02
N GLN A 277 -17.10 31.55 -7.75
CA GLN A 277 -18.39 31.67 -7.06
C GLN A 277 -18.20 31.32 -5.58
N ASN A 278 -19.06 31.87 -4.73
CA ASN A 278 -19.01 31.66 -3.29
C ASN A 278 -19.69 30.34 -2.84
N TYR A 279 -19.93 29.42 -3.77
CA TYR A 279 -20.43 28.09 -3.45
C TYR A 279 -19.30 27.26 -2.82
N ARG A 280 -19.32 27.15 -1.49
CA ARG A 280 -18.36 26.35 -0.73
C ARG A 280 -19.13 25.58 0.34
N LEU A 281 -18.70 24.34 0.61
CA LEU A 281 -19.13 23.66 1.82
C LEU A 281 -18.58 24.46 3.01
N SER A 282 -19.45 24.75 3.97
CA SER A 282 -19.05 25.32 5.26
C SER A 282 -18.80 24.18 6.24
N SER A 283 -17.86 24.34 7.17
CA SER A 283 -17.61 23.34 8.22
C SER A 283 -18.88 22.97 8.99
N LYS A 284 -19.78 23.94 9.23
CA LYS A 284 -21.07 23.69 9.90
C LYS A 284 -21.97 22.78 9.06
N THR A 285 -22.08 23.06 7.76
CA THR A 285 -22.88 22.25 6.82
C THR A 285 -22.30 20.86 6.66
N THR A 286 -20.96 20.73 6.57
CA THR A 286 -20.28 19.44 6.47
C THR A 286 -20.49 18.60 7.74
N ILE A 287 -20.34 19.19 8.93
CA ILE A 287 -20.58 18.48 10.19
C ILE A 287 -22.04 18.03 10.28
N LEU A 288 -22.99 18.91 9.95
CA LEU A 288 -24.40 18.55 9.92
C LEU A 288 -24.68 17.39 8.96
N ALA A 289 -24.12 17.45 7.74
CA ALA A 289 -24.26 16.37 6.76
C ALA A 289 -23.66 15.04 7.26
N LEU A 290 -22.48 15.08 7.88
CA LEU A 290 -21.83 13.90 8.46
C LEU A 290 -22.67 13.30 9.60
N VAL A 291 -23.19 14.12 10.51
CA VAL A 291 -24.08 13.65 11.59
C VAL A 291 -25.32 12.99 11.01
N THR A 292 -25.95 13.61 10.00
CA THR A 292 -27.11 13.03 9.32
C THR A 292 -26.76 11.71 8.63
N PHE A 293 -25.63 11.62 7.94
CA PHE A 293 -25.19 10.38 7.29
C PHE A 293 -24.85 9.29 8.30
N TRP A 294 -24.19 9.60 9.42
CA TRP A 294 -23.97 8.65 10.50
C TRP A 294 -25.28 8.11 11.07
N ILE A 295 -26.22 9.00 11.41
CA ILE A 295 -27.54 8.59 11.93
C ILE A 295 -28.27 7.71 10.92
N THR A 296 -28.29 8.12 9.65
CA THR A 296 -28.93 7.35 8.57
C THR A 296 -28.28 5.97 8.42
N SER A 297 -26.95 5.89 8.41
CA SER A 297 -26.23 4.63 8.26
C SER A 297 -26.39 3.70 9.45
N ILE A 298 -26.33 4.24 10.68
CA ILE A 298 -26.58 3.49 11.92
C ILE A 298 -28.02 2.96 11.92
N THR A 299 -28.98 3.78 11.52
CA THR A 299 -30.39 3.38 11.49
C THR A 299 -30.63 2.29 10.45
N LEU A 300 -30.14 2.48 9.22
CA LEU A 300 -30.32 1.53 8.12
C LEU A 300 -29.60 0.19 8.38
N SER A 301 -28.47 0.22 9.07
CA SER A 301 -27.71 -0.99 9.43
C SER A 301 -28.23 -1.66 10.70
N GLY A 302 -28.67 -0.87 11.69
CA GLY A 302 -29.05 -1.34 13.02
C GLY A 302 -30.49 -1.85 13.11
N LEU A 303 -31.47 -1.21 12.46
CA LEU A 303 -32.87 -1.63 12.52
C LEU A 303 -33.10 -3.10 12.14
N PRO A 304 -32.50 -3.62 11.05
CA PRO A 304 -32.69 -5.02 10.71
C PRO A 304 -31.98 -5.98 11.68
N ILE A 305 -30.88 -5.55 12.31
CA ILE A 305 -30.19 -6.35 13.33
C ILE A 305 -31.06 -6.47 14.57
N ILE A 306 -31.63 -5.35 15.04
CA ILE A 306 -32.56 -5.33 16.17
C ILE A 306 -33.75 -6.25 15.89
N TYR A 307 -34.32 -6.19 14.68
CA TYR A 307 -35.39 -7.09 14.27
C TYR A 307 -34.94 -8.57 14.24
N SER A 308 -33.65 -8.84 14.07
CA SER A 308 -33.10 -10.20 14.00
C SER A 308 -32.78 -10.83 15.37
N ILE A 309 -32.75 -10.04 16.45
CA ILE A 309 -32.44 -10.56 17.80
C ILE A 309 -33.54 -11.53 18.22
N ASP A 310 -33.13 -12.70 18.72
CA ASP A 310 -33.99 -13.79 19.19
C ASP A 310 -35.00 -14.34 18.15
N GLN A 311 -34.83 -13.99 16.87
CA GLN A 311 -35.69 -14.51 15.80
C GLN A 311 -35.23 -15.89 15.27
N PRO A 312 -36.17 -16.70 14.73
CA PRO A 312 -35.83 -17.92 13.99
C PRO A 312 -35.01 -17.62 12.73
N SER A 313 -34.29 -18.63 12.21
CA SER A 313 -33.38 -18.52 11.05
C SER A 313 -34.04 -17.92 9.80
N ILE A 314 -35.35 -18.11 9.62
CA ILE A 314 -36.14 -17.59 8.50
C ILE A 314 -36.53 -16.10 8.62
N ASN A 315 -36.45 -15.54 9.83
CA ASN A 315 -36.77 -14.12 10.09
C ASN A 315 -35.53 -13.29 10.44
N ARG A 316 -34.37 -13.93 10.60
CA ARG A 316 -33.08 -13.26 10.81
C ARG A 316 -32.60 -12.61 9.51
N LEU A 317 -32.35 -11.30 9.58
CA LEU A 317 -31.83 -10.53 8.46
C LEU A 317 -30.34 -10.81 8.23
N TYR A 318 -29.60 -10.88 9.33
CA TYR A 318 -28.17 -11.17 9.39
C TYR A 318 -27.94 -12.51 10.07
N SER A 319 -26.75 -13.10 9.89
CA SER A 319 -26.39 -14.42 10.45
C SER A 319 -27.09 -15.61 9.80
N SER A 320 -27.32 -15.56 8.49
CA SER A 320 -27.74 -16.72 7.70
C SER A 320 -26.56 -17.49 7.08
N ASN A 321 -25.35 -16.93 7.16
CA ASN A 321 -24.11 -17.54 6.72
C ASN A 321 -22.98 -17.28 7.72
N SER A 322 -21.88 -18.03 7.58
CA SER A 322 -20.75 -18.05 8.51
C SER A 322 -20.04 -16.71 8.70
N ALA A 323 -20.12 -15.82 7.70
CA ALA A 323 -19.54 -14.47 7.73
C ALA A 323 -20.49 -13.39 8.29
N CYS A 324 -21.64 -13.77 8.84
CA CYS A 324 -22.60 -12.86 9.47
C CYS A 324 -23.19 -11.83 8.50
N LEU A 325 -23.44 -12.23 7.25
CA LEU A 325 -23.94 -11.35 6.18
C LEU A 325 -25.44 -11.54 5.95
N PRO A 326 -26.11 -10.56 5.31
CA PRO A 326 -27.49 -10.73 4.89
C PRO A 326 -27.57 -11.77 3.77
N GLY A 327 -28.25 -12.88 4.01
CA GLY A 327 -28.30 -13.99 3.06
C GLY A 327 -29.63 -14.73 2.98
N ASN A 328 -30.66 -14.26 3.69
CA ASN A 328 -31.99 -14.85 3.67
C ASN A 328 -32.91 -14.16 2.64
N PHE A 329 -32.60 -14.39 1.35
CA PHE A 329 -33.28 -13.76 0.21
C PHE A 329 -34.73 -14.21 0.01
N ASN A 330 -35.13 -15.31 0.65
CA ASN A 330 -36.50 -15.82 0.61
C ASN A 330 -37.47 -14.91 1.39
N ASN A 331 -36.95 -14.12 2.34
CA ASN A 331 -37.74 -13.15 3.07
C ASN A 331 -37.88 -11.85 2.24
N PRO A 332 -39.10 -11.44 1.85
CA PRO A 332 -39.31 -10.29 0.97
C PRO A 332 -38.86 -8.97 1.60
N TYR A 333 -38.96 -8.83 2.93
CA TYR A 333 -38.50 -7.63 3.63
C TYR A 333 -36.97 -7.50 3.58
N LEU A 334 -36.26 -8.61 3.71
CA LEU A 334 -34.80 -8.63 3.62
C LEU A 334 -34.31 -8.36 2.20
N LEU A 335 -34.90 -9.02 1.21
CA LEU A 335 -34.59 -8.75 -0.19
C LEU A 335 -34.84 -7.27 -0.52
N THR A 336 -35.95 -6.70 -0.05
CA THR A 336 -36.27 -5.28 -0.21
C THR A 336 -35.22 -4.39 0.45
N TRP A 337 -34.82 -4.69 1.70
CA TRP A 337 -33.77 -3.94 2.39
C TRP A 337 -32.45 -3.97 1.62
N LEU A 338 -32.02 -5.15 1.13
CA LEU A 338 -30.78 -5.29 0.37
C LEU A 338 -30.82 -4.50 -0.94
N LEU A 339 -31.95 -4.54 -1.64
CA LEU A 339 -32.15 -3.76 -2.87
C LEU A 339 -32.17 -2.25 -2.58
N CYS A 340 -32.79 -1.80 -1.49
CA CYS A 340 -32.75 -0.41 -1.05
C CYS A 340 -31.32 0.03 -0.68
N TYR A 341 -30.60 -0.82 0.05
CA TYR A 341 -29.21 -0.59 0.45
C TYR A 341 -28.30 -0.44 -0.77
N ALA A 342 -28.31 -1.43 -1.67
CA ALA A 342 -27.50 -1.43 -2.88
C ALA A 342 -27.94 -0.36 -3.87
N GLY A 343 -29.25 -0.09 -3.98
CA GLY A 343 -29.80 0.97 -4.82
C GLY A 343 -29.36 2.36 -4.35
N LEU A 344 -29.38 2.60 -3.04
CA LEU A 344 -28.91 3.86 -2.45
C LEU A 344 -27.43 4.10 -2.77
N THR A 345 -26.56 3.09 -2.54
CA THR A 345 -25.13 3.22 -2.85
C THR A 345 -24.89 3.38 -4.34
N PHE A 346 -25.62 2.66 -5.19
CA PHE A 346 -25.54 2.79 -6.64
C PHE A 346 -25.90 4.20 -7.13
N VAL A 347 -26.97 4.79 -6.61
CA VAL A 347 -27.35 6.18 -6.94
C VAL A 347 -26.24 7.15 -6.54
N VAL A 348 -25.66 6.99 -5.35
CA VAL A 348 -24.52 7.82 -4.91
C VAL A 348 -23.34 7.68 -5.87
N TRP A 349 -23.04 6.47 -6.35
CA TRP A 349 -22.00 6.25 -7.35
C TRP A 349 -22.25 6.95 -8.68
N ILE A 350 -23.49 6.95 -9.16
CA ILE A 350 -23.87 7.71 -10.36
C ILE A 350 -23.64 9.21 -10.16
N LEU A 351 -24.03 9.76 -9.00
CA LEU A 351 -23.79 11.17 -8.67
C LEU A 351 -22.29 11.49 -8.62
N ILE A 352 -21.48 10.64 -7.98
CA ILE A 352 -20.01 10.77 -7.95
C ILE A 352 -19.44 10.76 -9.38
N ALA A 353 -19.87 9.82 -10.22
CA ALA A 353 -19.41 9.72 -11.60
C ALA A 353 -19.74 10.99 -12.41
N ILE A 354 -20.97 11.49 -12.31
CA ILE A 354 -21.39 12.73 -12.98
C ILE A 354 -20.52 13.92 -12.52
N MET A 355 -20.35 14.08 -11.20
CA MET A 355 -19.50 15.15 -10.65
C MET A 355 -18.04 15.03 -11.11
N TYR A 356 -17.48 13.81 -11.17
CA TYR A 356 -16.12 13.58 -11.64
C TYR A 356 -15.95 13.89 -13.12
N VAL A 357 -16.90 13.49 -13.97
CA VAL A 357 -16.89 13.83 -15.40
C VAL A 357 -16.91 15.35 -15.56
N ALA A 358 -17.73 16.07 -14.79
CA ALA A 358 -17.78 17.53 -14.80
C ALA A 358 -16.45 18.16 -14.32
N ILE A 359 -15.85 17.65 -13.24
CA ILE A 359 -14.52 18.09 -12.77
C ILE A 359 -13.48 17.94 -13.88
N LEU A 360 -13.37 16.75 -14.47
CA LEU A 360 -12.38 16.46 -15.51
C LEU A 360 -12.60 17.30 -16.77
N SER A 361 -13.85 17.50 -17.16
CA SER A 361 -14.23 18.31 -18.33
C SER A 361 -13.87 19.78 -18.16
N THR A 362 -14.23 20.38 -17.01
CA THR A 362 -13.91 21.78 -16.70
C THR A 362 -12.40 22.00 -16.63
N LEU A 363 -11.69 21.04 -16.03
CA LEU A 363 -10.24 21.05 -15.95
C LEU A 363 -9.53 20.87 -17.31
N ALA A 364 -10.12 20.14 -18.25
CA ALA A 364 -9.62 20.02 -19.61
C ALA A 364 -9.89 21.31 -20.43
N ASN A 365 -11.10 21.85 -20.34
CA ASN A 365 -11.51 23.06 -21.05
C ASN A 365 -10.75 24.30 -20.60
N SER A 366 -10.57 24.48 -19.28
CA SER A 366 -9.80 25.59 -18.72
C SER A 366 -8.35 25.61 -19.21
N ARG A 367 -7.78 24.43 -19.53
CA ARG A 367 -6.41 24.31 -20.02
C ARG A 367 -6.28 24.47 -21.52
N LYS A 368 -7.27 24.00 -22.30
CA LYS A 368 -7.35 24.31 -23.73
C LYS A 368 -7.38 25.83 -23.94
N LYS A 369 -8.15 26.56 -23.12
CA LYS A 369 -8.21 28.03 -23.16
C LYS A 369 -6.91 28.71 -22.70
N ALA A 370 -6.18 28.11 -21.75
CA ALA A 370 -4.95 28.68 -21.19
C ALA A 370 -3.66 28.23 -21.89
N HIS A 371 -3.72 27.41 -22.95
CA HIS A 371 -2.56 26.79 -23.63
C HIS A 371 -1.49 26.22 -22.68
N ARG A 372 -1.90 25.64 -21.54
CA ARG A 372 -1.00 25.14 -20.49
C ARG A 372 -0.95 23.62 -20.46
N CYS A 373 0.26 23.06 -20.45
CA CYS A 373 0.53 21.64 -20.17
C CYS A 373 0.40 21.34 -18.67
N LEU A 374 0.10 20.08 -18.34
CA LEU A 374 0.05 19.62 -16.95
C LEU A 374 1.42 19.67 -16.26
N SER A 375 1.50 20.38 -15.14
CA SER A 375 2.55 20.18 -14.16
C SER A 375 2.52 18.74 -13.62
N LYS A 376 3.68 18.19 -13.25
CA LYS A 376 3.77 16.86 -12.61
C LYS A 376 2.90 16.80 -11.35
N ASN A 377 2.86 17.86 -10.55
CA ASN A 377 2.04 17.92 -9.33
C ASN A 377 0.54 17.87 -9.64
N ASP A 378 0.10 18.54 -10.70
CA ASP A 378 -1.28 18.46 -11.15
C ASP A 378 -1.67 17.05 -11.63
N LYS A 379 -0.74 16.33 -12.29
CA LYS A 379 -0.95 14.93 -12.69
C LYS A 379 -1.10 14.05 -11.46
N ILE A 380 -0.23 14.22 -10.48
CA ILE A 380 -0.23 13.44 -9.24
C ILE A 380 -1.51 13.71 -8.43
N ILE A 381 -1.90 14.97 -8.25
CA ILE A 381 -3.13 15.32 -7.50
C ILE A 381 -4.36 14.70 -8.18
N ARG A 382 -4.45 14.77 -9.52
CA ARG A 382 -5.54 14.16 -10.28
C ARG A 382 -5.54 12.64 -10.22
N ALA A 383 -4.37 12.02 -10.38
CA ALA A 383 -4.23 10.57 -10.30
C ALA A 383 -4.69 10.09 -8.92
N LYS A 384 -4.26 10.75 -7.83
CA LYS A 384 -4.71 10.43 -6.47
C LYS A 384 -6.22 10.54 -6.32
N MET A 385 -6.84 11.61 -6.82
CA MET A 385 -8.30 11.77 -6.78
C MET A 385 -9.05 10.70 -7.58
N ILE A 386 -8.54 10.29 -8.74
CA ILE A 386 -9.15 9.23 -9.57
C ILE A 386 -8.99 7.86 -8.89
N ILE A 387 -7.81 7.56 -8.37
CA ILE A 387 -7.51 6.27 -7.73
C ILE A 387 -8.40 6.06 -6.51
N ILE A 388 -8.62 7.08 -5.67
CA ILE A 388 -9.50 6.97 -4.50
C ILE A 388 -10.91 6.52 -4.91
N VAL A 389 -11.51 7.17 -5.92
CA VAL A 389 -12.87 6.85 -6.38
C VAL A 389 -12.93 5.52 -7.14
N ALA A 390 -11.93 5.24 -7.96
CA ALA A 390 -11.88 4.01 -8.75
C ALA A 390 -11.69 2.76 -7.88
N THR A 391 -10.82 2.82 -6.88
CA THR A 391 -10.54 1.68 -5.99
C THR A 391 -11.78 1.27 -5.21
N ASP A 392 -12.52 2.24 -4.66
CA ASP A 392 -13.77 1.97 -3.95
C ASP A 392 -14.86 1.45 -4.91
N LEU A 393 -15.07 2.07 -6.08
CA LEU A 393 -16.03 1.57 -7.08
C LEU A 393 -15.75 0.12 -7.52
N ILE A 394 -14.48 -0.21 -7.79
CA ILE A 394 -14.06 -1.57 -8.17
C ILE A 394 -14.44 -2.58 -7.09
N CYS A 395 -14.33 -2.21 -5.81
CA CYS A 395 -14.70 -3.08 -4.69
C CYS A 395 -16.22 -3.35 -4.64
N TRP A 396 -17.06 -2.45 -5.16
CA TRP A 396 -18.51 -2.60 -5.23
C TRP A 396 -19.01 -3.31 -6.49
N LEU A 397 -18.27 -3.27 -7.61
CA LEU A 397 -18.69 -3.85 -8.90
C LEU A 397 -19.12 -5.33 -8.80
N PRO A 398 -18.41 -6.22 -8.06
CA PRO A 398 -18.84 -7.60 -7.92
C PRO A 398 -20.23 -7.74 -7.30
N LEU A 399 -20.56 -6.93 -6.27
CA LEU A 399 -21.88 -6.95 -5.63
C LEU A 399 -22.97 -6.56 -6.63
N TYR A 400 -22.78 -5.46 -7.36
CA TYR A 400 -23.75 -5.02 -8.38
C TYR A 400 -23.92 -6.05 -9.49
N SER A 401 -22.84 -6.73 -9.90
CA SER A 401 -22.92 -7.76 -10.93
C SER A 401 -23.80 -8.96 -10.50
N VAL A 402 -23.71 -9.38 -9.24
CA VAL A 402 -24.53 -10.48 -8.70
C VAL A 402 -25.98 -10.04 -8.56
N LEU A 403 -26.23 -8.83 -8.07
CA LEU A 403 -27.60 -8.30 -7.92
C LEU A 403 -28.31 -8.14 -9.28
N ILE A 404 -27.61 -7.65 -10.31
CA ILE A 404 -28.17 -7.51 -11.67
C ILE A 404 -28.52 -8.86 -12.27
N ARG A 405 -27.63 -9.87 -12.15
CA ARG A 405 -27.93 -11.25 -12.57
C ARG A 405 -29.12 -11.84 -11.82
N GLY A 406 -29.27 -11.46 -10.56
CA GLY A 406 -30.38 -11.83 -9.69
C GLY A 406 -31.77 -11.57 -10.29
N PHE A 407 -31.94 -10.51 -11.08
CA PHE A 407 -33.21 -10.16 -11.72
C PHE A 407 -33.60 -11.09 -12.88
N GLY A 408 -32.65 -11.81 -13.50
CA GLY A 408 -32.91 -12.63 -14.69
C GLY A 408 -32.79 -14.14 -14.46
N SER A 409 -31.78 -14.58 -13.72
CA SER A 409 -31.42 -16.01 -13.58
C SER A 409 -31.44 -16.52 -12.13
N GLY A 410 -31.96 -15.73 -11.19
CA GLY A 410 -31.83 -15.98 -9.75
C GLY A 410 -30.51 -15.44 -9.17
N LEU A 411 -30.51 -15.20 -7.86
CA LEU A 411 -29.36 -14.67 -7.12
C LEU A 411 -28.33 -15.77 -6.85
N ASP A 412 -27.08 -15.53 -7.25
CA ASP A 412 -25.95 -16.39 -6.88
C ASP A 412 -25.56 -16.15 -5.42
N THR A 413 -26.12 -16.97 -4.54
CA THR A 413 -25.94 -16.87 -3.09
C THR A 413 -24.55 -17.33 -2.62
N HIS A 414 -23.79 -18.04 -3.46
CA HIS A 414 -22.47 -18.54 -3.13
C HIS A 414 -21.36 -17.50 -3.30
N SER A 415 -21.51 -16.56 -4.24
CA SER A 415 -20.52 -15.51 -4.51
C SER A 415 -20.57 -14.34 -3.51
N LEU A 416 -21.74 -14.05 -2.93
CA LEU A 416 -21.95 -12.90 -2.04
C LEU A 416 -21.05 -12.90 -0.79
N PRO A 417 -20.83 -14.03 -0.09
CA PRO A 417 -19.94 -14.06 1.06
C PRO A 417 -18.47 -13.75 0.73
N PHE A 418 -17.98 -14.21 -0.43
CA PHE A 418 -16.63 -13.87 -0.90
C PHE A 418 -16.50 -12.39 -1.21
N ILE A 419 -17.51 -11.79 -1.85
CA ILE A 419 -17.52 -10.35 -2.16
C ILE A 419 -17.40 -9.53 -0.87
N ALA A 420 -18.10 -9.92 0.19
CA ALA A 420 -18.10 -9.21 1.46
C ALA A 420 -16.83 -9.40 2.31
N VAL A 421 -16.11 -10.50 2.14
CA VAL A 421 -14.86 -10.78 2.88
C VAL A 421 -13.61 -10.35 2.09
N LEU A 422 -13.67 -10.35 0.75
CA LEU A 422 -12.52 -10.04 -0.12
C LEU A 422 -12.63 -8.68 -0.82
N SER A 423 -13.75 -8.43 -1.50
CA SER A 423 -13.89 -7.27 -2.39
C SER A 423 -14.20 -6.00 -1.60
N LEU A 424 -15.31 -5.99 -0.85
CA LEU A 424 -15.75 -4.80 -0.12
C LEU A 424 -14.74 -4.28 0.90
N PRO A 425 -13.99 -5.11 1.66
CA PRO A 425 -13.03 -4.60 2.65
C PRO A 425 -11.70 -4.12 2.07
N LEU A 426 -11.39 -4.41 0.80
CA LEU A 426 -10.10 -4.08 0.20
C LEU A 426 -9.87 -2.56 0.08
N ASN A 427 -10.94 -1.80 -0.15
CA ASN A 427 -10.90 -0.34 -0.17
C ASN A 427 -10.35 0.25 1.15
N SER A 428 -10.71 -0.36 2.27
CA SER A 428 -10.52 0.16 3.63
C SER A 428 -9.06 0.11 4.06
N CYS A 429 -8.27 -0.82 3.52
CA CYS A 429 -6.83 -0.89 3.74
C CYS A 429 -6.05 0.01 2.76
N ILE A 430 -6.54 0.18 1.53
CA ILE A 430 -5.91 1.02 0.50
C ILE A 430 -6.06 2.50 0.83
N ASN A 431 -7.20 2.89 1.40
CA ASN A 431 -7.57 4.25 1.72
C ASN A 431 -6.50 5.01 2.53
N PRO A 432 -6.12 4.58 3.75
CA PRO A 432 -5.02 5.19 4.51
C PRO A 432 -3.72 5.29 3.72
N ILE A 433 -3.42 4.29 2.89
CA ILE A 433 -2.20 4.27 2.07
C ILE A 433 -2.21 5.43 1.07
N LEU A 434 -3.33 5.66 0.38
CA LEU A 434 -3.46 6.68 -0.66
C LEU A 434 -3.44 8.12 -0.11
N TYR A 435 -4.20 8.41 0.94
CA TYR A 435 -4.39 9.79 1.44
C TYR A 435 -3.61 10.15 2.70
N THR A 436 -2.95 9.17 3.34
CA THR A 436 -2.13 9.41 4.53
C THR A 436 -0.72 8.87 4.34
N ILE A 437 -0.52 7.56 4.24
CA ILE A 437 0.81 6.94 4.37
C ILE A 437 1.71 7.29 3.19
N CYS A 438 1.21 7.28 1.96
CA CYS A 438 1.97 7.68 0.77
C CYS A 438 1.93 9.20 0.50
N THR A 439 1.56 10.01 1.49
CA THR A 439 1.70 11.47 1.38
C THR A 439 3.08 11.90 1.81
N SER A 440 3.70 12.81 1.05
CA SER A 440 5.04 13.33 1.34
C SER A 440 5.12 13.95 2.75
N THR A 441 4.04 14.59 3.22
CA THR A 441 3.96 15.17 4.56
C THR A 441 4.01 14.13 5.68
N PHE A 442 3.26 13.05 5.56
CA PHE A 442 3.27 11.96 6.53
C PHE A 442 4.59 11.19 6.51
N ILE A 443 5.11 10.87 5.32
CA ILE A 443 6.43 10.25 5.15
C ILE A 443 7.51 11.13 5.78
N ASN A 444 7.45 12.45 5.60
CA ASN A 444 8.39 13.38 6.22
C ASN A 444 8.28 13.37 7.75
N TYR A 445 7.07 13.31 8.31
CA TYR A 445 6.88 13.22 9.76
C TYR A 445 7.32 11.88 10.34
N ILE A 446 6.99 10.75 9.71
CA ILE A 446 7.50 9.43 10.12
C ILE A 446 9.03 9.44 10.03
N ASN A 447 9.62 9.99 8.98
CA ASN A 447 11.07 10.07 8.88
C ASN A 447 11.69 10.97 9.97
N LEU A 448 10.97 12.02 10.41
CA LEU A 448 11.37 12.84 11.56
C LEU A 448 11.18 12.11 12.90
N ALA A 449 10.15 11.26 13.03
CA ALA A 449 9.85 10.48 14.23
C ALA A 449 10.74 9.23 14.36
N ILE A 450 11.01 8.53 13.26
CA ILE A 450 12.00 7.46 13.14
C ILE A 450 13.41 8.03 13.30
N GLY A 451 13.66 9.25 12.81
CA GLY A 451 14.88 9.99 13.13
C GLY A 451 15.07 10.29 14.63
N LYS A 452 14.00 10.18 15.44
CA LYS A 452 14.05 10.26 16.92
C LYS A 452 14.09 8.87 17.60
N LEU A 453 13.67 7.80 16.93
CA LEU A 453 13.75 6.42 17.41
C LEU A 453 15.01 5.77 16.82
N ASN A 454 16.13 5.94 17.53
CA ASN A 454 17.46 5.48 17.15
C ASN A 454 17.50 4.00 16.72
N CYS A 455 17.70 3.75 15.43
CA CYS A 455 18.42 2.57 14.94
C CYS A 455 19.14 2.89 13.61
N CYS A 456 20.48 2.90 13.65
CA CYS A 456 21.34 3.42 12.57
C CYS A 456 21.42 2.54 11.32
N SER A 457 20.90 1.30 11.34
CA SER A 457 20.95 0.37 10.20
C SER A 457 19.88 0.66 9.14
N CYS A 458 18.69 1.11 9.51
CA CYS A 458 17.61 1.43 8.56
C CYS A 458 17.78 2.80 7.86
N LEU A 459 18.55 3.72 8.48
CA LEU A 459 18.81 5.08 7.97
C LEU A 459 19.74 5.13 6.76
N ALA A 460 20.59 4.12 6.56
CA ALA A 460 21.47 4.03 5.38
C ALA A 460 20.70 3.56 4.13
N PHE A 461 19.71 2.68 4.30
CA PHE A 461 18.92 2.13 3.19
C PHE A 461 17.76 3.06 2.77
N SER A 462 17.07 3.72 3.73
CA SER A 462 15.91 4.57 3.42
C SER A 462 16.26 5.97 2.89
N ARG A 463 17.41 6.54 3.25
CA ARG A 463 17.92 7.77 2.64
C ARG A 463 18.31 7.58 1.17
N SER A 464 18.77 6.37 0.79
CA SER A 464 19.15 6.05 -0.59
C SER A 464 17.95 6.01 -1.56
N ILE A 465 16.73 5.82 -1.07
CA ILE A 465 15.52 5.76 -1.91
C ILE A 465 14.80 7.13 -1.97
N ARG A 466 15.06 8.04 -1.01
CA ARG A 466 14.34 9.30 -0.85
C ARG A 466 14.89 10.48 -1.68
N GLU A 467 16.11 10.41 -2.19
CA GLU A 467 16.68 11.49 -3.01
C GLU A 467 16.43 11.34 -4.52
N SER A 468 15.90 10.19 -4.97
CA SER A 468 15.85 9.88 -6.41
C SER A 468 14.59 10.31 -7.18
N THR A 469 13.53 10.85 -6.53
CA THR A 469 12.24 10.93 -7.26
C THR A 469 11.40 12.18 -7.20
N GLN A 470 11.65 13.24 -6.39
CA GLN A 470 10.66 14.34 -6.39
C GLN A 470 11.03 15.82 -6.23
N ASP A 471 12.25 16.24 -5.88
CA ASP A 471 12.54 17.68 -5.74
C ASP A 471 13.71 18.25 -6.59
N ILE A 472 14.31 17.47 -7.49
CA ILE A 472 15.47 17.93 -8.28
C ILE A 472 15.10 18.69 -9.59
N TYR A 473 13.83 18.71 -10.03
CA TYR A 473 13.48 19.22 -11.37
C TYR A 473 13.06 20.69 -11.48
N THR A 474 13.13 21.49 -10.42
CA THR A 474 12.69 22.90 -10.47
C THR A 474 13.76 23.82 -9.90
N GLY A 475 14.76 24.18 -10.68
CA GLY A 475 15.74 25.18 -10.21
C GLY A 475 16.82 25.63 -11.20
N SER A 476 17.19 24.82 -12.20
CA SER A 476 18.08 25.26 -13.28
C SER A 476 17.35 25.26 -14.62
N ILE A 477 17.26 26.43 -15.24
CA ILE A 477 16.83 26.58 -16.64
C ILE A 477 17.87 25.82 -17.48
N HIS A 478 17.55 24.59 -17.87
CA HIS A 478 18.40 23.81 -18.77
C HIS A 478 18.16 24.30 -20.20
N PRO A 479 19.22 24.53 -20.99
CA PRO A 479 19.07 24.87 -22.38
C PRO A 479 18.48 23.67 -23.16
N SER A 480 17.55 23.94 -24.07
CA SER A 480 17.02 22.93 -25.00
C SER A 480 18.06 22.46 -26.01
N HIS A 481 19.14 23.23 -26.18
CA HIS A 481 20.19 23.03 -27.16
C HIS A 481 21.55 23.55 -26.68
N VAL A 482 22.60 22.75 -26.85
CA VAL A 482 23.98 23.09 -26.45
C VAL A 482 24.93 22.70 -27.58
N ILE A 483 25.93 23.54 -27.86
CA ILE A 483 26.91 23.30 -28.92
C ILE A 483 28.22 22.86 -28.26
N ALA A 484 28.69 21.65 -28.58
CA ALA A 484 30.01 21.17 -28.19
C ALA A 484 31.09 21.81 -29.08
N LEU A 485 32.21 22.19 -28.45
CA LEU A 485 33.32 22.91 -29.10
C LEU A 485 34.52 22.00 -29.41
N SER A 486 34.50 20.73 -28.99
CA SER A 486 35.58 19.78 -29.29
C SER A 486 35.10 18.64 -30.17
N SER A 487 35.73 18.51 -31.34
CA SER A 487 35.74 17.33 -32.19
C SER A 487 36.78 16.34 -31.64
N ASN A 488 36.39 15.43 -30.74
CA ASN A 488 37.21 14.25 -30.50
C ASN A 488 36.32 13.00 -30.54
N PRO A 489 36.60 12.03 -31.43
CA PRO A 489 35.72 10.86 -31.65
C PRO A 489 35.67 9.91 -30.46
N ASP A 490 36.64 9.98 -29.56
CA ASP A 490 36.62 9.23 -28.31
C ASP A 490 35.94 10.06 -27.22
N LEU A 491 34.76 9.60 -26.78
CA LEU A 491 34.07 10.01 -25.55
C LEU A 491 34.91 9.77 -24.25
N SER A 492 36.24 9.63 -24.37
CA SER A 492 37.18 9.30 -23.30
C SER A 492 37.62 10.50 -22.45
N LYS A 493 37.33 11.74 -22.89
CA LYS A 493 37.50 12.93 -22.03
C LYS A 493 36.29 13.07 -21.10
N VAL A 494 36.55 13.01 -19.79
CA VAL A 494 35.52 13.10 -18.72
C VAL A 494 34.66 14.37 -18.81
N TYR A 495 35.19 15.45 -19.39
CA TYR A 495 34.49 16.72 -19.59
C TYR A 495 34.53 17.16 -21.06
N ILE A 496 33.37 17.49 -21.62
CA ILE A 496 33.22 18.02 -22.98
C ILE A 496 33.04 19.54 -22.92
N LYS A 497 33.85 20.28 -23.66
CA LYS A 497 33.76 21.74 -23.74
C LYS A 497 32.53 22.16 -24.54
N VAL A 498 31.70 23.04 -23.99
CA VAL A 498 30.46 23.51 -24.62
C VAL A 498 30.31 25.03 -24.60
N LYS A 499 29.61 25.58 -25.60
CA LYS A 499 29.20 26.99 -25.65
C LYS A 499 27.82 27.16 -25.03
N LEU A 500 27.70 28.04 -24.03
CA LEU A 500 26.42 28.31 -23.37
C LEU A 500 25.57 29.33 -24.17
N PRO A 501 24.27 29.08 -24.38
CA PRO A 501 23.38 30.00 -25.09
C PRO A 501 23.06 31.24 -24.23
N HIS A 502 23.12 32.43 -24.82
CA HIS A 502 23.04 33.69 -24.08
C HIS A 502 21.75 34.49 -24.32
N ASN A 503 21.09 34.88 -23.23
CA ASN A 503 20.45 36.20 -23.12
C ASN A 503 21.44 37.11 -22.36
N HIS A 504 21.95 38.15 -23.04
CA HIS A 504 22.79 39.26 -22.55
C HIS A 504 24.27 39.00 -22.11
N LYS A 505 25.19 39.31 -23.03
CA LYS A 505 26.59 39.79 -22.85
C LYS A 505 27.58 38.97 -21.97
N ALA A 506 28.15 37.89 -22.51
CA ALA A 506 29.52 37.34 -22.30
C ALA A 506 29.65 35.91 -22.91
N ASN A 507 30.56 35.65 -23.87
CA ASN A 507 30.82 34.27 -24.35
C ASN A 507 31.36 33.35 -23.22
N LYS A 508 30.51 32.83 -22.33
CA LYS A 508 30.90 31.92 -21.26
C LYS A 508 30.97 30.49 -21.78
N LEU A 509 32.09 29.83 -21.47
CA LEU A 509 32.34 28.42 -21.74
C LEU A 509 31.76 27.58 -20.59
N GLY A 510 31.23 26.42 -20.94
CA GLY A 510 30.78 25.41 -19.98
C GLY A 510 31.48 24.07 -20.22
N TRP A 511 31.42 23.22 -19.21
CA TRP A 511 32.02 21.89 -19.20
C TRP A 511 30.95 20.85 -18.91
N LEU A 512 30.68 19.98 -19.87
CA LEU A 512 29.62 18.99 -19.80
C LEU A 512 30.19 17.62 -19.42
N LYS A 513 29.67 17.02 -18.35
CA LYS A 513 30.00 15.65 -17.94
C LYS A 513 28.77 14.76 -18.11
N PHE A 514 29.00 13.58 -18.69
CA PHE A 514 27.98 12.55 -18.89
C PHE A 514 28.06 11.50 -17.79
N TYR A 515 26.90 10.97 -17.43
CA TYR A 515 26.71 9.92 -16.43
C TYR A 515 25.88 8.82 -17.07
N SER A 516 26.37 7.58 -16.97
CA SER A 516 25.63 6.43 -17.48
C SER A 516 24.37 6.18 -16.63
N ALA A 517 23.41 5.40 -17.13
CA ALA A 517 22.25 4.98 -16.34
C ALA A 517 22.62 4.31 -15.01
N LYS A 518 23.77 3.61 -14.95
CA LYS A 518 24.29 2.96 -13.72
C LYS A 518 24.74 3.99 -12.67
N ASP A 519 25.12 5.19 -13.12
CA ASP A 519 25.60 6.28 -12.27
C ASP A 519 24.51 7.30 -11.91
N SER A 520 23.23 6.96 -12.14
CA SER A 520 22.08 7.80 -11.81
C SER A 520 22.05 8.22 -10.33
N LEU A 521 22.27 7.28 -9.41
CA LEU A 521 22.27 7.56 -7.98
C LEU A 521 23.47 8.45 -7.54
N PRO A 522 24.73 8.17 -7.94
CA PRO A 522 25.84 9.11 -7.75
C PRO A 522 25.58 10.51 -8.32
N TRP A 523 24.98 10.60 -9.51
CA TRP A 523 24.64 11.87 -10.16
C TRP A 523 23.61 12.67 -9.35
N GLU A 524 22.54 12.03 -8.89
CA GLU A 524 21.51 12.67 -8.06
C GLU A 524 22.10 13.25 -6.77
N LYS A 525 22.97 12.50 -6.08
CA LYS A 525 23.66 12.98 -4.86
C LYS A 525 24.49 14.23 -5.13
N GLU A 526 25.19 14.28 -6.25
CA GLU A 526 25.96 15.46 -6.66
C GLU A 526 25.05 16.67 -6.95
N ILE A 527 23.87 16.47 -7.56
CA ILE A 527 22.90 17.56 -7.76
C ILE A 527 22.32 18.06 -6.42
N VAL A 528 22.02 17.15 -5.49
CA VAL A 528 21.54 17.52 -4.14
C VAL A 528 22.56 18.41 -3.43
N PHE A 529 23.85 18.08 -3.49
CA PHE A 529 24.91 18.90 -2.94
C PHE A 529 24.89 20.34 -3.49
N TYR A 530 24.85 20.51 -4.81
CA TYR A 530 24.82 21.85 -5.41
C TYR A 530 23.54 22.63 -5.11
N SER A 531 22.40 21.93 -5.00
CA SER A 531 21.13 22.55 -4.61
C SER A 531 21.19 23.11 -3.19
N HIS A 532 21.84 22.38 -2.26
CA HIS A 532 22.00 22.79 -0.87
C HIS A 532 22.92 24.01 -0.73
N ILE A 533 24.05 24.04 -1.43
CA ILE A 533 24.96 25.20 -1.44
C ILE A 533 24.23 26.45 -1.92
N LYS A 534 23.42 26.32 -2.97
CA LYS A 534 22.65 27.44 -3.53
C LYS A 534 21.53 27.91 -2.61
N SER A 535 20.90 27.01 -1.84
CA SER A 535 19.80 27.37 -0.94
C SER A 535 20.26 28.03 0.35
N GLU A 536 21.38 27.59 0.91
CA GLU A 536 21.92 28.09 2.19
C GLU A 536 22.94 29.24 1.99
N ASP A 537 23.17 29.67 0.75
CA ASP A 537 24.17 30.69 0.38
C ASP A 537 25.57 30.38 0.95
N CYS A 538 25.94 29.09 0.94
CA CYS A 538 27.22 28.63 1.46
C CYS A 538 28.38 29.20 0.64
N LYS A 539 29.23 29.99 1.28
CA LYS A 539 30.46 30.52 0.66
C LYS A 539 31.58 29.48 0.70
N LEU A 540 31.54 28.54 -0.24
CA LEU A 540 32.61 27.56 -0.43
C LEU A 540 33.68 28.10 -1.39
N VAL A 541 34.95 27.78 -1.13
CA VAL A 541 36.10 28.19 -1.95
C VAL A 541 36.72 26.98 -2.64
N ASN A 542 37.30 27.21 -3.82
CA ASN A 542 37.96 26.17 -4.63
C ASN A 542 37.06 24.95 -4.94
N ILE A 543 35.75 25.18 -5.14
CA ILE A 543 34.77 24.16 -5.54
C ILE A 543 34.38 24.35 -7.01
N LEU A 544 34.30 23.25 -7.77
CA LEU A 544 33.83 23.29 -9.15
C LEU A 544 32.40 23.83 -9.22
N SER A 545 32.20 24.94 -9.93
CA SER A 545 30.92 25.64 -9.94
C SER A 545 29.89 24.96 -10.85
N PHE A 546 28.71 24.68 -10.29
CA PHE A 546 27.58 24.10 -11.00
C PHE A 546 26.73 25.14 -11.73
N TRP A 547 26.20 24.78 -12.91
CA TRP A 547 25.36 25.68 -13.69
C TRP A 547 23.97 25.12 -14.00
N TRP A 548 23.88 23.99 -14.72
CA TRP A 548 22.62 23.28 -14.98
C TRP A 548 22.85 21.79 -15.07
N HIS A 549 21.79 21.02 -14.85
CA HIS A 549 21.76 19.57 -15.10
C HIS A 549 20.60 19.24 -16.03
N CYS A 550 20.72 18.15 -16.79
CA CYS A 550 19.67 17.70 -17.68
C CYS A 550 19.66 16.18 -17.83
N ASP A 551 18.46 15.67 -18.05
CA ASP A 551 18.23 14.31 -18.54
C ASP A 551 18.54 14.32 -20.05
N GLY A 552 19.39 13.40 -20.51
CA GLY A 552 19.90 13.40 -21.88
C GLY A 552 18.83 13.17 -22.95
N SER A 553 17.61 12.75 -22.56
CA SER A 553 16.44 12.73 -23.44
C SER A 553 15.86 14.12 -23.75
N LYS A 554 16.24 15.16 -22.98
CA LYS A 554 15.62 16.51 -23.02
C LYS A 554 16.55 17.59 -23.55
N CYS A 555 17.87 17.36 -23.60
CA CYS A 555 18.86 18.31 -24.10
C CYS A 555 19.50 17.78 -25.38
N ARG A 556 19.40 18.53 -26.48
CA ARG A 556 20.11 18.20 -27.72
C ARG A 556 21.53 18.76 -27.65
N VAL A 557 22.53 17.90 -27.80
CA VAL A 557 23.94 18.31 -27.89
C VAL A 557 24.36 18.25 -29.35
N GLU A 558 24.81 19.37 -29.89
CA GLU A 558 25.36 19.47 -31.23
C GLU A 558 26.86 19.19 -31.18
N ILE A 559 27.29 18.10 -31.82
CA ILE A 559 28.70 17.69 -31.94
C ILE A 559 29.00 17.65 -33.44
N ASP A 560 29.97 18.44 -33.88
CA ASP A 560 30.38 18.54 -35.29
C ASP A 560 29.21 18.85 -36.25
N GLY A 561 28.28 19.71 -35.81
CA GLY A 561 27.08 20.08 -36.58
C GLY A 561 25.93 19.06 -36.52
N ILE A 562 26.14 17.90 -35.88
CA ILE A 562 25.11 16.85 -35.72
C ILE A 562 24.48 16.95 -34.34
N LYS A 563 23.16 17.16 -34.30
CA LYS A 563 22.37 17.19 -33.07
C LYS A 563 22.04 15.77 -32.60
N LYS A 564 22.59 15.37 -31.47
CA LYS A 564 22.34 14.06 -30.83
C LYS A 564 21.56 14.21 -29.52
N LEU A 565 20.77 13.20 -29.21
CA LEU A 565 20.12 12.98 -27.91
C LEU A 565 20.78 11.77 -27.25
N PHE A 566 20.82 11.77 -25.93
CA PHE A 566 21.43 10.71 -25.12
C PHE A 566 20.40 10.19 -24.11
N PRO A 567 19.39 9.43 -24.56
CA PRO A 567 18.22 9.10 -23.73
C PRO A 567 18.55 8.23 -22.50
N ASP A 568 19.65 7.49 -22.53
CA ASP A 568 20.09 6.59 -21.44
C ASP A 568 21.18 7.22 -20.54
N GLU A 569 21.42 8.53 -20.68
CA GLU A 569 22.47 9.24 -19.95
C GLU A 569 21.94 10.49 -19.24
N PHE A 570 22.61 10.86 -18.17
CA PHE A 570 22.40 12.12 -17.45
C PHE A 570 23.57 13.06 -17.68
N MET A 571 23.31 14.36 -17.64
CA MET A 571 24.32 15.37 -17.95
C MET A 571 24.36 16.45 -16.88
N THR A 572 25.57 16.86 -16.51
CA THR A 572 25.81 18.02 -15.63
C THR A 572 26.74 18.99 -16.33
N CYS A 573 26.34 20.26 -16.36
CA CYS A 573 27.13 21.35 -16.90
C CYS A 573 27.72 22.19 -15.76
N TYR A 574 29.04 22.31 -15.77
CA TYR A 574 29.82 23.12 -14.86
C TYR A 574 30.32 24.37 -15.56
N THR A 575 30.65 25.39 -14.79
CA THR A 575 31.36 26.57 -15.28
C THR A 575 32.68 26.72 -14.57
N ALA A 576 33.71 26.98 -15.35
CA ALA A 576 35.04 27.32 -14.87
C ALA A 576 35.64 28.38 -15.79
N ASP A 577 36.32 29.36 -15.22
CA ASP A 577 36.97 30.43 -15.97
C ASP A 577 38.34 29.94 -16.49
N ALA A 578 38.31 29.06 -17.49
CA ALA A 578 39.50 28.41 -18.04
C ALA A 578 39.33 28.07 -19.52
N ASN A 579 40.44 28.00 -20.25
CA ASN A 579 40.44 27.55 -21.64
C ASN A 579 40.17 26.05 -21.76
N ASP A 580 40.69 25.25 -20.84
CA ASP A 580 40.54 23.79 -20.73
C ASP A 580 40.51 23.37 -19.26
N ILE A 581 39.97 22.18 -18.98
CA ILE A 581 40.03 21.56 -17.65
C ILE A 581 40.50 20.12 -17.73
N MET A 582 41.21 19.65 -16.71
CA MET A 582 41.66 18.26 -16.66
C MET A 582 41.67 17.72 -15.23
N LEU A 583 41.38 16.43 -15.08
CA LEU A 583 41.54 15.73 -13.80
C LEU A 583 43.02 15.62 -13.43
N LEU A 584 43.34 15.77 -12.15
CA LEU A 584 44.69 15.60 -11.63
C LEU A 584 45.23 14.19 -11.87
N SER A 585 44.38 13.16 -11.74
CA SER A 585 44.74 11.76 -12.05
C SER A 585 45.23 11.59 -13.49
N ASN A 586 44.53 12.20 -14.46
CA ASN A 586 44.94 12.19 -15.86
C ASN A 586 46.27 12.93 -16.06
N PHE A 587 46.48 14.05 -15.36
CA PHE A 587 47.73 14.80 -15.42
C PHE A 587 48.92 13.97 -14.93
N ILE A 588 48.76 13.31 -13.78
CA ILE A 588 49.78 12.44 -13.18
C ILE A 588 50.08 11.26 -14.10
N ARG A 589 49.04 10.62 -14.66
CA ARG A 589 49.17 9.46 -15.55
C ARG A 589 49.89 9.81 -16.87
N LEU A 590 49.62 10.98 -17.44
CA LEU A 590 50.24 11.43 -18.68
C LEU A 590 51.68 11.91 -18.50
N GLN A 591 52.19 11.96 -17.26
CA GLN A 591 53.54 12.44 -16.92
C GLN A 591 53.90 13.76 -17.60
N SER A 592 52.94 14.69 -17.69
CA SER A 592 53.17 15.92 -18.44
C SER A 592 54.17 16.81 -17.69
N ASN A 593 55.20 17.31 -18.39
CA ASN A 593 56.25 18.17 -17.83
C ASN A 593 55.78 19.59 -17.47
N HIS A 594 54.46 19.83 -17.41
CA HIS A 594 53.88 21.16 -17.30
C HIS A 594 53.59 21.61 -15.86
N LEU A 595 53.62 20.70 -14.87
CA LEU A 595 53.48 21.07 -13.45
C LEU A 595 54.84 21.42 -12.85
N THR A 596 54.98 22.58 -12.22
CA THR A 596 56.13 22.90 -11.37
C THR A 596 55.90 22.43 -9.93
N SER A 597 56.99 22.31 -9.17
CA SER A 597 56.96 22.01 -7.73
C SER A 597 56.10 23.02 -6.93
N GLU A 598 56.14 24.31 -7.29
CA GLU A 598 55.32 25.36 -6.68
C GLU A 598 53.83 25.20 -6.99
N GLN A 599 53.49 24.77 -8.20
CA GLN A 599 52.10 24.54 -8.58
C GLN A 599 51.49 23.34 -7.85
N LEU A 600 52.27 22.30 -7.53
CA LEU A 600 51.81 21.23 -6.65
C LEU A 600 51.48 21.73 -5.24
N LEU A 601 52.26 22.68 -4.72
CA LEU A 601 51.98 23.29 -3.43
C LEU A 601 50.66 24.05 -3.51
N GLN A 602 50.44 24.81 -4.59
CA GLN A 602 49.19 25.52 -4.81
C GLN A 602 47.98 24.58 -4.91
N ILE A 603 48.12 23.44 -5.58
CA ILE A 603 47.06 22.41 -5.64
C ILE A 603 46.71 21.95 -4.23
N LEU A 604 47.71 21.59 -3.42
CA LEU A 604 47.48 21.14 -2.04
C LEU A 604 46.80 22.23 -1.20
N ILE A 605 47.26 23.48 -1.30
CA ILE A 605 46.66 24.66 -0.65
C ILE A 605 45.19 24.78 -1.04
N ASN A 606 44.87 24.68 -2.32
CA ASN A 606 43.50 24.84 -2.80
C ASN A 606 42.57 23.73 -2.28
N ILE A 607 43.06 22.48 -2.20
CA ILE A 607 42.28 21.35 -1.67
C ILE A 607 42.07 21.47 -0.16
N ILE A 608 43.10 21.85 0.61
CA ILE A 608 42.96 22.08 2.06
C ILE A 608 41.93 23.20 2.31
N GLN A 609 41.99 24.30 1.56
CA GLN A 609 41.01 25.38 1.65
C GLN A 609 39.59 24.94 1.29
N ALA A 610 39.44 24.10 0.25
CA ALA A 610 38.14 23.55 -0.15
C ALA A 610 37.53 22.74 1.01
N ILE A 611 38.28 21.77 1.54
CA ILE A 611 37.84 20.90 2.63
C ILE A 611 37.56 21.70 3.91
N GLN A 612 38.43 22.65 4.26
CA GLN A 612 38.22 23.54 5.39
C GLN A 612 36.91 24.34 5.24
N SER A 613 36.65 24.93 4.07
CA SER A 613 35.40 25.66 3.82
C SER A 613 34.17 24.77 3.89
N MET A 614 34.26 23.51 3.45
CA MET A 614 33.19 22.52 3.57
C MET A 614 32.94 22.15 5.04
N HIS A 615 33.99 21.85 5.81
CA HIS A 615 33.89 21.47 7.22
C HIS A 615 33.34 22.59 8.10
N LEU A 616 33.64 23.86 7.76
CA LEU A 616 33.05 25.03 8.41
C LEU A 616 31.54 25.15 8.17
N ASN A 617 31.06 24.68 7.02
CA ASN A 617 29.63 24.64 6.68
C ASN A 617 28.98 23.28 7.04
N ASN A 618 29.62 22.46 7.88
CA ASN A 618 29.14 21.14 8.29
C ASN A 618 28.94 20.15 7.12
N ILE A 619 29.77 20.27 6.07
CA ILE A 619 29.78 19.40 4.91
C ILE A 619 31.07 18.57 4.93
N VAL A 620 30.96 17.26 4.68
CA VAL A 620 32.10 16.33 4.56
C VAL A 620 32.12 15.75 3.15
N HIS A 621 33.26 15.79 2.47
CA HIS A 621 33.38 15.36 1.07
C HIS A 621 33.26 13.84 0.90
N GLY A 622 33.91 13.07 1.78
CA GLY A 622 33.80 11.62 1.89
C GLY A 622 34.56 10.80 0.84
N SER A 623 35.39 11.44 0.00
CA SER A 623 36.30 10.76 -0.96
C SER A 623 37.22 11.78 -1.65
N VAL A 624 38.25 12.27 -0.97
CA VAL A 624 39.21 13.22 -1.57
C VAL A 624 40.33 12.45 -2.26
N ASN A 625 40.38 12.48 -3.58
CA ASN A 625 41.40 11.78 -4.38
C ASN A 625 41.73 12.54 -5.67
N THR A 626 42.71 12.04 -6.43
CA THR A 626 43.15 12.67 -7.68
C THR A 626 42.08 12.74 -8.77
N ASP A 627 41.03 11.91 -8.72
CA ASP A 627 39.86 11.99 -9.61
C ASP A 627 38.81 13.02 -9.18
N ALA A 628 38.85 13.47 -7.93
CA ALA A 628 38.01 14.54 -7.41
C ALA A 628 38.61 15.93 -7.68
N VAL A 629 39.89 16.02 -8.06
CA VAL A 629 40.58 17.29 -8.29
C VAL A 629 40.59 17.66 -9.77
N VAL A 630 40.00 18.81 -10.10
CA VAL A 630 39.95 19.39 -11.45
C VAL A 630 40.90 20.57 -11.54
N LEU A 631 41.85 20.51 -12.46
CA LEU A 631 42.80 21.58 -12.75
C LEU A 631 42.28 22.46 -13.90
N LEU A 632 42.41 23.78 -13.73
CA LEU A 632 42.09 24.77 -14.76
C LEU A 632 43.33 25.04 -15.64
N ILE A 633 43.18 24.95 -16.96
CA ILE A 633 44.27 25.08 -17.94
C ILE A 633 43.89 26.14 -19.01
N PRO A 634 44.65 27.22 -19.22
CA PRO A 634 44.94 28.38 -18.36
C PRO A 634 43.73 29.37 -18.31
N PRO A 635 43.67 30.39 -17.41
CA PRO A 635 44.77 31.37 -17.26
C PRO A 635 45.08 31.94 -15.86
N LYS A 636 46.28 32.53 -15.80
CA LYS A 636 47.04 33.11 -14.68
C LYS A 636 47.71 32.07 -13.79
N GLU A 637 49.04 32.09 -13.83
CA GLU A 637 49.80 31.63 -12.68
C GLU A 637 49.30 32.40 -11.43
N PRO A 638 49.06 31.70 -10.30
CA PRO A 638 49.30 30.27 -10.08
C PRO A 638 48.12 29.35 -10.48
N ILE A 639 48.40 28.06 -10.76
CA ILE A 639 47.40 27.04 -11.13
C ILE A 639 46.29 26.97 -10.08
N THR A 640 45.04 27.03 -10.53
CA THR A 640 43.86 26.86 -9.67
C THR A 640 43.35 25.43 -9.75
N ALA A 641 43.31 24.74 -8.60
CA ALA A 641 42.68 23.44 -8.45
C ALA A 641 41.30 23.59 -7.82
N LEU A 642 40.30 22.94 -8.41
CA LEU A 642 38.93 22.90 -7.90
C LEU A 642 38.59 21.47 -7.48
N LEU A 643 37.94 21.34 -6.32
CA LEU A 643 37.39 20.08 -5.85
C LEU A 643 36.03 19.82 -6.52
N GLY A 644 35.81 18.58 -6.96
CA GLY A 644 34.64 18.08 -7.68
C GLY A 644 34.26 16.66 -7.20
N LYS A 645 33.35 15.98 -7.92
CA LYS A 645 32.90 14.61 -7.61
C LYS A 645 32.23 14.48 -6.24
N PHE A 646 31.14 15.21 -6.09
CA PHE A 646 30.40 15.32 -4.82
C PHE A 646 29.42 14.18 -4.53
N SER A 647 29.53 13.05 -5.23
CA SER A 647 28.62 11.89 -5.07
C SER A 647 28.69 11.23 -3.69
N ASN A 648 29.80 11.39 -2.97
CA ASN A 648 30.01 10.81 -1.63
C ASN A 648 29.80 11.83 -0.50
N THR A 649 29.41 13.06 -0.84
CA THR A 649 29.30 14.16 0.12
C THR A 649 28.19 13.91 1.12
N THR A 650 28.45 14.24 2.38
CA THR A 650 27.48 14.18 3.46
C THR A 650 27.33 15.54 4.14
N ILE A 651 26.09 15.98 4.31
CA ILE A 651 25.74 17.29 4.88
C ILE A 651 25.13 17.08 6.27
N PHE A 652 25.66 17.76 7.27
CA PHE A 652 25.21 17.69 8.66
C PHE A 652 24.50 18.98 9.07
N LYS A 653 23.44 18.87 9.88
CA LYS A 653 22.73 20.03 10.44
C LYS A 653 23.40 20.50 11.74
N ASN A 654 23.23 21.77 12.09
CA ASN A 654 23.89 22.40 13.24
C ASN A 654 23.59 21.74 14.60
N ASP A 655 22.42 21.10 14.77
CA ASP A 655 22.03 20.42 16.01
C ASP A 655 22.37 18.92 15.97
N LEU A 656 23.65 18.59 16.21
CA LEU A 656 24.12 17.20 16.25
C LEU A 656 23.94 16.58 17.65
N HIS A 657 23.04 15.59 17.73
CA HIS A 657 22.93 14.67 18.88
C HIS A 657 24.26 13.93 19.11
N GLU A 658 24.55 13.55 20.36
CA GLU A 658 25.82 12.95 20.80
C GLU A 658 26.32 11.79 19.92
N ILE A 659 25.45 10.82 19.58
CA ILE A 659 25.78 9.68 18.70
C ILE A 659 26.10 10.12 17.25
N CYS A 660 25.46 11.20 16.77
CA CYS A 660 25.74 11.76 15.45
C CYS A 660 27.05 12.55 15.42
N ARG A 661 27.52 13.04 16.58
CA ARG A 661 28.78 13.79 16.71
C ARG A 661 29.99 12.88 16.49
N ASP A 662 29.96 11.66 17.02
CA ASP A 662 31.04 10.68 16.81
C ASP A 662 31.16 10.26 15.36
N ARG A 663 30.02 9.96 14.70
CA ARG A 663 30.01 9.63 13.27
C ARG A 663 30.45 10.80 12.39
N TYR A 664 30.02 12.02 12.72
CA TYR A 664 30.48 13.22 12.02
C TYR A 664 32.00 13.39 12.17
N ARG A 665 32.53 13.27 13.40
CA ARG A 665 33.97 13.34 13.68
C ARG A 665 34.76 12.27 12.94
N GLN A 666 34.25 11.04 12.87
CA GLN A 666 34.86 9.96 12.08
C GLN A 666 34.93 10.29 10.58
N LEU A 667 33.86 10.84 10.00
CA LEU A 667 33.85 11.20 8.58
C LEU A 667 34.75 12.40 8.27
N LEU A 668 34.85 13.38 9.17
CA LEU A 668 35.83 14.46 9.05
C LEU A 668 37.27 13.92 9.02
N ARG A 669 37.56 12.88 9.82
CA ARG A 669 38.87 12.20 9.80
C ARG A 669 39.15 11.48 8.49
N VAL A 670 38.11 10.96 7.82
CA VAL A 670 38.27 10.36 6.49
C VAL A 670 38.74 11.41 5.50
N ASP A 671 38.12 12.59 5.43
CA ASP A 671 38.57 13.68 4.53
C ASP A 671 40.04 14.07 4.80
N ILE A 672 40.45 14.12 6.06
CA ILE A 672 41.83 14.45 6.45
C ILE A 672 42.80 13.32 6.08
N SER A 673 42.43 12.07 6.33
CA SER A 673 43.19 10.89 5.91
C SER A 673 43.35 10.82 4.40
N ASP A 674 42.31 11.20 3.66
CA ASP A 674 42.32 11.26 2.21
C ASP A 674 43.31 12.33 1.70
N ILE A 675 43.46 13.48 2.40
CA ILE A 675 44.52 14.46 2.10
C ILE A 675 45.91 13.84 2.28
N ALA A 676 46.14 13.04 3.32
CA ALA A 676 47.41 12.33 3.49
C ALA A 676 47.67 11.32 2.35
N SER A 677 46.62 10.63 1.88
CA SER A 677 46.71 9.77 0.70
C SER A 677 47.06 10.56 -0.56
N LEU A 678 46.44 11.72 -0.76
CA LEU A 678 46.75 12.62 -1.87
C LEU A 678 48.22 13.10 -1.81
N CYS A 679 48.73 13.44 -0.62
CA CYS A 679 50.14 13.79 -0.44
C CYS A 679 51.09 12.64 -0.82
N ASN A 680 50.71 11.37 -0.56
CA ASN A 680 51.48 10.21 -1.00
C ASN A 680 51.53 10.09 -2.52
N GLU A 681 50.38 10.22 -3.20
CA GLU A 681 50.32 10.16 -4.67
C GLU A 681 51.16 11.28 -5.30
N LEU A 682 51.04 12.50 -4.78
CA LEU A 682 51.84 13.65 -5.23
C LEU A 682 53.34 13.45 -4.93
N SER A 683 53.69 12.87 -3.78
CA SER A 683 55.08 12.52 -3.43
C SER A 683 55.67 11.50 -4.40
N SER A 684 54.89 10.49 -4.81
CA SER A 684 55.29 9.51 -5.83
C SER A 684 55.50 10.18 -7.20
N TYR A 685 54.65 11.14 -7.56
CA TYR A 685 54.84 11.93 -8.78
C TYR A 685 56.12 12.78 -8.70
N CYS A 686 56.39 13.47 -7.58
CA CYS A 686 57.65 14.18 -7.38
C CYS A 686 58.87 13.26 -7.52
N GLN A 687 58.81 12.06 -6.94
CA GLN A 687 59.90 11.08 -7.07
C GLN A 687 60.13 10.68 -8.53
N THR A 688 59.06 10.46 -9.29
CA THR A 688 59.14 10.14 -10.71
C THR A 688 59.81 11.26 -11.50
N GLN A 689 59.47 12.52 -11.21
CA GLN A 689 60.11 13.69 -11.84
C GLN A 689 61.60 13.80 -11.50
N ILE A 690 61.97 13.59 -10.23
CA ILE A 690 63.37 13.55 -9.79
C ILE A 690 64.15 12.47 -10.55
N ASP A 691 63.59 11.27 -10.67
CA ASP A 691 64.23 10.14 -11.34
C ASP A 691 64.39 10.39 -12.85
N GLN A 692 63.41 11.04 -13.49
CA GLN A 692 63.50 11.46 -14.89
C GLN A 692 64.59 12.52 -15.11
N ILE A 693 64.67 13.52 -14.23
CA ILE A 693 65.68 14.57 -14.32
C ILE A 693 67.09 13.97 -14.14
N ASN A 694 67.29 13.10 -13.14
CA ASN A 694 68.57 12.45 -12.86
C ASN A 694 69.07 11.57 -14.03
N LYS A 695 68.16 10.99 -14.82
CA LYS A 695 68.50 10.20 -16.02
C LYS A 695 68.92 11.06 -17.22
N SER A 696 68.48 12.31 -17.28
CA SER A 696 68.82 13.24 -18.36
C SER A 696 70.05 14.07 -17.98
N GLN A 697 71.22 13.73 -18.54
CA GLN A 697 72.56 14.32 -18.26
C GLN A 697 72.56 15.75 -17.66
N LEU A 698 73.27 15.92 -16.53
CA LEU A 698 73.28 17.11 -15.66
C LEU A 698 73.69 18.39 -16.38
N GLN A 699 72.70 19.25 -16.68
CA GLN A 699 72.89 20.69 -16.87
C GLN A 699 72.57 21.42 -15.56
N PRO A 700 73.21 22.57 -15.26
CA PRO A 700 72.98 23.33 -14.01
C PRO A 700 71.50 23.64 -13.73
N ASP A 701 70.73 24.00 -14.76
CA ASP A 701 69.30 24.31 -14.64
C ASP A 701 68.46 23.10 -14.21
N LYS A 702 68.86 21.89 -14.62
CA LYS A 702 68.19 20.64 -14.24
C LYS A 702 68.50 20.24 -12.80
N ILE A 703 69.68 20.58 -12.28
CA ILE A 703 70.03 20.35 -10.87
C ILE A 703 69.15 21.20 -9.97
N MET A 704 69.00 22.48 -10.30
CA MET A 704 68.14 23.41 -9.55
C MET A 704 66.67 22.98 -9.60
N GLN A 705 66.18 22.49 -10.74
CA GLN A 705 64.85 21.89 -10.84
C GLN A 705 64.71 20.64 -9.96
N ALA A 706 65.68 19.72 -9.97
CA ALA A 706 65.65 18.52 -9.13
C ALA A 706 65.65 18.84 -7.63
N GLU A 707 66.39 19.87 -7.20
CA GLU A 707 66.37 20.35 -5.81
C GLU A 707 65.01 20.93 -5.42
N SER A 708 64.37 21.68 -6.32
CA SER A 708 63.02 22.20 -6.10
C SER A 708 61.99 21.07 -5.93
N TRP A 709 62.07 20.01 -6.74
CA TRP A 709 61.24 18.81 -6.59
C TRP A 709 61.53 18.03 -5.29
N ARG A 710 62.80 17.92 -4.87
CA ARG A 710 63.17 17.29 -3.60
C ARG A 710 62.63 18.07 -2.41
N SER A 711 62.73 19.40 -2.45
CA SER A 711 62.18 20.29 -1.42
C SER A 711 60.67 20.11 -1.30
N MET A 712 59.95 20.10 -2.42
CA MET A 712 58.50 19.88 -2.43
C MET A 712 58.12 18.48 -1.94
N ASN A 713 58.85 17.45 -2.36
CA ASN A 713 58.64 16.07 -1.90
C ASN A 713 58.82 15.96 -0.37
N LYS A 714 59.82 16.64 0.19
CA LYS A 714 60.01 16.73 1.65
C LYS A 714 58.84 17.43 2.34
N LYS A 715 58.35 18.55 1.78
CA LYS A 715 57.16 19.25 2.30
C LYS A 715 55.92 18.34 2.30
N LEU A 716 55.64 17.63 1.21
CA LEU A 716 54.50 16.69 1.11
C LEU A 716 54.57 15.58 2.15
N ARG A 717 55.75 15.00 2.37
CA ARG A 717 55.96 13.99 3.43
C ARG A 717 55.75 14.58 4.82
N THR A 718 56.27 15.78 5.07
CA THR A 718 56.08 16.49 6.35
C THR A 718 54.60 16.74 6.65
N VAL A 719 53.82 17.16 5.65
CA VAL A 719 52.37 17.35 5.78
C VAL A 719 51.67 16.03 6.08
N LYS A 720 52.00 14.97 5.33
CA LYS A 720 51.43 13.63 5.54
C LYS A 720 51.74 13.07 6.93
N ASP A 721 52.99 13.18 7.37
CA ASP A 721 53.41 12.69 8.67
C ASP A 721 52.71 13.47 9.79
N ALA A 722 52.63 14.81 9.67
CA ALA A 722 51.86 15.64 10.59
C ALA A 722 50.37 15.25 10.66
N ILE A 723 49.74 14.91 9.52
CA ILE A 723 48.35 14.39 9.51
C ILE A 723 48.26 13.09 10.30
N ASN A 724 49.13 12.12 10.02
CA ASN A 724 49.08 10.81 10.65
C ASN A 724 49.30 10.89 12.16
N ASP A 725 50.27 11.70 12.60
CA ASP A 725 50.59 11.91 14.00
C ASP A 725 49.40 12.55 14.74
N GLN A 726 48.83 13.62 14.19
CA GLN A 726 47.69 14.29 14.81
C GLN A 726 46.40 13.45 14.82
N LEU A 727 46.19 12.60 13.81
CA LEU A 727 45.09 11.63 13.80
C LEU A 727 45.29 10.53 14.85
N GLN A 728 46.53 10.08 15.10
CA GLN A 728 46.85 9.13 16.16
C GLN A 728 46.69 9.74 17.57
N GLU A 729 47.00 11.02 17.74
CA GLU A 729 46.77 11.79 18.98
C GLU A 729 45.29 12.10 19.26
N ASP A 730 44.37 11.57 18.46
CA ASP A 730 42.93 11.80 18.57
C ASP A 730 42.53 13.28 18.50
N ARG A 731 43.33 14.17 17.88
CA ARG A 731 43.00 15.60 17.81
C ARG A 731 41.68 15.87 17.10
N GLU A 732 41.09 17.04 17.39
CA GLU A 732 39.86 17.49 16.75
C GLU A 732 40.13 17.81 15.26
N PRO A 733 39.39 17.21 14.30
CA PRO A 733 39.62 17.37 12.86
C PRO A 733 39.73 18.83 12.38
N LYS A 734 38.92 19.74 12.96
CA LYS A 734 38.96 21.16 12.62
C LYS A 734 40.27 21.84 13.05
N GLN A 735 40.87 21.40 14.15
CA GLN A 735 42.18 21.88 14.60
C GLN A 735 43.30 21.35 13.70
N ILE A 736 43.21 20.07 13.31
CA ILE A 736 44.17 19.46 12.36
C ILE A 736 44.22 20.27 11.06
N LEU A 737 43.08 20.61 10.45
CA LEU A 737 43.05 21.43 9.24
C LEU A 737 43.62 22.84 9.43
N ALA A 738 43.45 23.45 10.60
CA ALA A 738 44.04 24.75 10.93
C ALA A 738 45.56 24.67 11.08
N ASP A 739 46.08 23.61 11.71
CA ASP A 739 47.50 23.35 11.86
C ASP A 739 48.16 23.04 10.50
N LEU A 740 47.49 22.25 9.66
CA LEU A 740 47.95 21.97 8.29
C LEU A 740 47.99 23.23 7.44
N TRP A 741 46.99 24.11 7.58
CA TRP A 741 47.02 25.41 6.90
C TRP A 741 48.28 26.18 7.29
N ALA A 742 48.64 26.25 8.58
CA ALA A 742 49.85 26.92 9.04
C ALA A 742 51.14 26.28 8.48
N ILE A 743 51.21 24.94 8.40
CA ILE A 743 52.37 24.22 7.84
C ILE A 743 52.56 24.53 6.35
N VAL A 744 51.45 24.62 5.60
CA VAL A 744 51.50 24.80 4.14
C VAL A 744 51.57 26.29 3.75
N SER A 745 51.05 27.20 4.58
CA SER A 745 51.08 28.65 4.34
C SER A 745 52.34 29.35 4.84
N ASN A 746 53.07 28.76 5.78
CA ASN A 746 54.37 29.30 6.22
C ASN A 746 55.41 29.04 5.12
N ASN A 747 55.71 30.10 4.37
CA ASN A 747 57.01 30.26 3.72
C ASN A 747 58.04 30.73 4.74
#